data_AF-A0A455AAZ7-F1
#
_entry.id   AF-A0A455AAZ7-F1
#
_cell.length_a   1.000
_cell.length_b   1.000
_cell.length_c   1.000
_cell.angle_alpha   90.00
_cell.angle_beta   90.00
_cell.angle_gamma   90.00
#
_symmetry.space_group_name_H-M   'P 1'
#
loop_
_entity.id
_entity.type
_entity.pdbx_description
1 polymer ?
#
loop_
_entity_poly.entity_id
_entity_poly.type
_entity_poly.pdbx_seq_one_letter_code
_entity_poly.pdbx_strand_id
1 'polypeptide(L)'
;MFTLPQKDSGTPTTCPGSVSTQGLHSNHGDGLERECSRKPDQKPLKLYGVGDPTAMFSSDSPYLSSRGSVIKWFWDSAEEGYRTYHMDEYDEEKNPSGVKVKGLILINPQNPLGDVYSPGELQEYLKFAKRHELHVMVDEVYMLSVFEESVEYHSVLSLERLPDPQRTHVMWATSKDFGMSGLRFGTLYTENQDVATAVSSLCRYHGLSGLLQYQMAQLLRDRDWINQVYLPENRARLKAAHVYVSGELRALGIPFVSRGAGFFIWVDLRKECEEEALWVIMCASVKYNIRGPALIPRMKTKHRIYYITLFSIVLLGLIATGVFQFWPHSIESSSDWSVQKRSIRDVPVVRLPADSPVPERGDLSCRMHTCFDVYRCGFNPKNKIKVYIYSLKKYVDDAGVPVSSTISQEYNELLTAVSDSDYYTEDITRACLFIPSIDLLNQNALRVKETAQALAQLSRWDRGTNHLLFNMLPGGPPDYNTALDVPRDRALLAGGGFSTWTYRQGYDVSIPVYSPLSAEVELPEKGPGPRRYFLLSSQMALHPEYREELAALQARHGEAALVLDKCTNLSEGIPAARKRCHKHQVFDYPQVLQEATFCVVLRGARLGQAVLSDVLRAGCVPVIIADSYILPFSEVLDWKRASVAVPEEKMSDVYSILQSIPQRQIEEMQRQARWFWEAYFQSIKAIALATLQIINDRIYPYAAISYEDWNDPPSVKWGSVSNPLFLPLIPPQSQGFTAIVLTYDRVESLFRVITEVSKVPSLSKLLVVWNNQNKNPPEDSLWPKIRVPLKVVRTAENKLSNRFFPYDEIETEAVLAIDDDIIMLTSDELQFGYEVWREFPDRLVGYPGRLHLWDHEMNKWKYESEWTNEVSMVLTGAAFYHKYFNYLYTYKMPGDIKNWVDAHMNCEDIAMNFLVANVTGKAVIKVTPRKKFKCPECTAIDGLSLDQTHMVERSECINKFASVFGTMPLKVVEHRADPVLYKDDFPEKLKSFPNIGSL
;
A
#
# COMPACT_ATOMS: atom_id res chain seq x y z
N MET A 1 30.03 -55.18 -27.20
CA MET A 1 30.11 -56.50 -27.86
C MET A 1 29.17 -56.45 -29.07
N PHE A 2 29.71 -56.28 -30.30
CA PHE A 2 28.99 -56.28 -31.60
C PHE A 2 27.87 -55.21 -31.80
N THR A 3 27.66 -54.54 -32.95
CA THR A 3 28.51 -54.22 -34.14
C THR A 3 27.88 -53.05 -34.93
N LEU A 4 28.67 -52.37 -35.80
CA LEU A 4 28.16 -51.52 -36.90
C LEU A 4 27.73 -52.38 -38.11
N PRO A 5 26.87 -51.86 -39.02
CA PRO A 5 27.32 -51.24 -40.30
C PRO A 5 26.82 -49.77 -40.46
N GLN A 6 27.44 -48.82 -41.19
CA GLN A 6 27.92 -48.76 -42.60
C GLN A 6 26.77 -48.75 -43.64
N LYS A 7 26.84 -48.10 -44.82
CA LYS A 7 27.83 -47.25 -45.56
C LYS A 7 27.02 -46.38 -46.57
N ASP A 8 27.49 -45.45 -47.42
CA ASP A 8 28.79 -44.87 -47.88
C ASP A 8 28.44 -43.45 -48.47
N SER A 9 29.27 -42.54 -49.03
CA SER A 9 30.71 -42.34 -49.32
C SER A 9 30.93 -40.78 -49.42
N GLY A 10 31.99 -40.14 -49.93
CA GLY A 10 33.25 -40.54 -50.59
C GLY A 10 34.23 -39.34 -50.71
N THR A 11 35.47 -39.57 -51.17
CA THR A 11 36.65 -38.66 -51.16
C THR A 11 37.22 -38.44 -52.59
N PRO A 12 38.36 -37.72 -52.89
CA PRO A 12 39.41 -37.04 -52.08
C PRO A 12 39.64 -35.54 -52.49
N THR A 13 40.79 -34.80 -52.55
CA THR A 13 42.27 -35.10 -52.54
C THR A 13 43.17 -33.85 -52.24
N THR A 14 44.15 -33.99 -51.34
CA THR A 14 45.53 -33.38 -51.30
C THR A 14 45.85 -31.86 -51.31
N CYS A 15 47.03 -31.53 -50.75
CA CYS A 15 47.64 -30.20 -50.46
C CYS A 15 48.67 -29.73 -51.56
N PRO A 16 49.72 -28.85 -51.42
CA PRO A 16 50.48 -28.35 -50.22
C PRO A 16 51.10 -26.89 -50.19
N GLY A 17 51.61 -26.45 -49.02
CA GLY A 17 52.72 -25.48 -48.80
C GLY A 17 52.46 -23.94 -48.84
N SER A 18 53.34 -23.02 -48.40
CA SER A 18 54.49 -23.06 -47.44
C SER A 18 55.16 -21.68 -47.17
N VAL A 19 55.61 -21.39 -45.91
CA VAL A 19 56.70 -20.43 -45.49
C VAL A 19 56.40 -18.89 -45.50
N SER A 20 57.30 -18.08 -44.90
CA SER A 20 57.16 -16.73 -44.29
C SER A 20 58.28 -15.72 -44.68
N THR A 21 58.16 -14.40 -44.36
CA THR A 21 59.31 -13.47 -44.07
C THR A 21 58.90 -12.09 -43.44
N GLN A 22 59.84 -11.14 -43.23
CA GLN A 22 59.81 -9.95 -42.34
C GLN A 22 59.86 -8.56 -43.07
N GLY A 23 59.67 -7.41 -42.37
CA GLY A 23 59.97 -6.03 -42.88
C GLY A 23 59.56 -4.83 -41.95
N LEU A 24 60.16 -3.64 -42.10
CA LEU A 24 59.95 -2.42 -41.23
C LEU A 24 60.00 -1.03 -41.97
N HIS A 25 59.46 0.03 -41.32
CA HIS A 25 59.82 1.50 -41.33
C HIS A 25 59.35 2.58 -42.40
N SER A 26 58.58 3.60 -41.91
CA SER A 26 58.70 5.11 -41.96
C SER A 26 58.53 6.08 -43.20
N ASN A 27 57.62 7.09 -43.03
CA ASN A 27 57.67 8.59 -43.20
C ASN A 27 57.61 9.45 -44.54
N HIS A 28 56.60 10.38 -44.58
CA HIS A 28 56.46 11.83 -45.00
C HIS A 28 56.91 12.51 -46.36
N GLY A 29 56.10 13.49 -46.86
CA GLY A 29 56.39 14.53 -47.92
C GLY A 29 55.13 15.30 -48.47
N ASP A 30 55.22 16.53 -49.06
CA ASP A 30 54.05 17.48 -49.26
C ASP A 30 54.01 18.47 -50.50
N GLY A 31 52.83 19.06 -50.85
CA GLY A 31 52.55 20.26 -51.75
C GLY A 31 52.14 20.06 -53.26
N LEU A 32 50.99 20.49 -53.85
CA LEU A 32 50.30 21.81 -54.21
C LEU A 32 50.85 22.54 -55.49
N GLU A 33 50.10 23.09 -56.49
CA GLU A 33 48.74 23.74 -56.62
C GLU A 33 47.94 23.54 -57.99
N ARG A 34 46.59 23.68 -57.92
CA ARG A 34 45.52 24.30 -58.82
C ARG A 34 45.51 24.33 -60.37
N GLU A 35 44.39 23.85 -60.98
CA GLU A 35 43.48 24.62 -61.90
C GLU A 35 42.06 23.96 -61.99
N CYS A 36 41.09 24.48 -62.79
CA CYS A 36 39.63 24.25 -62.56
C CYS A 36 38.75 23.79 -63.76
N SER A 37 37.94 22.73 -63.59
CA SER A 37 36.61 22.60 -64.25
C SER A 37 35.67 21.51 -63.69
N ARG A 38 34.36 21.81 -63.68
CA ARG A 38 33.19 20.88 -63.63
C ARG A 38 33.13 19.76 -62.57
N LYS A 39 33.05 20.18 -61.31
CA LYS A 39 32.13 19.68 -60.24
C LYS A 39 31.91 18.15 -60.12
N PRO A 40 32.40 17.54 -59.03
CA PRO A 40 33.84 17.37 -58.88
C PRO A 40 34.27 15.93 -58.58
N ASP A 41 35.51 15.66 -58.97
CA ASP A 41 36.38 14.55 -58.62
C ASP A 41 36.36 14.17 -57.12
N GLN A 42 36.22 12.89 -56.77
CA GLN A 42 37.25 11.83 -56.68
C GLN A 42 38.26 11.94 -55.51
N LYS A 43 38.17 10.91 -54.64
CA LYS A 43 39.30 10.17 -54.03
C LYS A 43 40.10 10.82 -52.87
N PRO A 44 40.86 10.02 -52.08
CA PRO A 44 41.12 10.31 -50.67
C PRO A 44 42.59 10.62 -50.30
N LEU A 45 42.81 11.19 -49.11
CA LEU A 45 44.10 11.18 -48.40
C LEU A 45 43.92 11.34 -46.87
N LYS A 46 45.02 11.25 -46.09
CA LYS A 46 45.04 11.43 -44.61
C LYS A 46 45.64 12.79 -44.21
N LEU A 47 45.13 13.45 -43.16
CA LEU A 47 45.85 13.70 -41.89
C LEU A 47 44.94 14.34 -40.79
N TYR A 48 45.51 14.70 -39.64
CA TYR A 48 44.83 15.19 -38.41
C TYR A 48 44.53 16.70 -38.41
N GLY A 49 43.52 17.14 -37.64
CA GLY A 49 43.38 18.56 -37.24
C GLY A 49 42.02 19.00 -36.65
N VAL A 50 41.78 18.74 -35.36
CA VAL A 50 40.85 19.40 -34.39
C VAL A 50 39.63 20.20 -34.90
N GLY A 51 38.42 19.80 -34.47
CA GLY A 51 37.22 20.66 -34.46
C GLY A 51 35.94 19.93 -34.05
N ASP A 52 35.41 20.20 -32.86
CA ASP A 52 34.04 19.83 -32.44
C ASP A 52 33.03 20.82 -33.05
N PRO A 53 31.84 20.35 -33.49
CA PRO A 53 30.66 20.52 -32.63
C PRO A 53 29.64 19.37 -32.68
N THR A 54 29.42 18.73 -31.53
CA THR A 54 28.09 18.60 -30.89
C THR A 54 26.84 18.95 -31.74
N ALA A 55 26.15 17.95 -32.29
CA ALA A 55 24.73 18.00 -32.63
C ALA A 55 24.11 16.59 -32.82
N MET A 56 22.97 16.34 -32.15
CA MET A 56 21.90 15.33 -32.43
C MET A 56 22.35 13.95 -33.00
N PHE A 57 22.12 12.81 -32.32
CA PHE A 57 20.92 12.43 -31.54
C PHE A 57 21.26 11.63 -30.27
N SER A 58 20.39 11.71 -29.26
CA SER A 58 20.50 10.92 -28.02
C SER A 58 20.27 9.42 -28.26
N SER A 59 20.91 8.59 -27.44
CA SER A 59 20.57 7.17 -27.25
C SER A 59 20.55 6.79 -25.76
N ASP A 60 20.18 7.74 -24.90
CA ASP A 60 20.15 7.56 -23.45
C ASP A 60 18.91 6.75 -23.03
N SER A 61 19.14 5.53 -22.56
CA SER A 61 18.14 4.75 -21.85
C SER A 61 18.31 4.98 -20.34
N PRO A 62 17.33 5.55 -19.62
CA PRO A 62 17.47 5.96 -18.21
C PRO A 62 17.59 4.80 -17.21
N TYR A 63 17.76 3.56 -17.70
CA TYR A 63 17.93 2.34 -16.91
C TYR A 63 19.32 1.71 -17.04
N LEU A 64 20.25 2.35 -17.77
CA LEU A 64 21.66 1.97 -17.86
C LEU A 64 22.54 3.22 -17.71
N SER A 65 23.71 3.08 -17.10
CA SER A 65 24.70 4.17 -17.09
C SER A 65 25.30 4.38 -18.49
N SER A 66 25.87 5.56 -18.74
CA SER A 66 26.52 5.91 -20.01
C SER A 66 27.71 5.01 -20.37
N ARG A 67 28.27 4.25 -19.42
CA ARG A 67 29.25 3.19 -19.69
C ARG A 67 28.59 1.87 -20.12
N GLY A 68 27.39 1.57 -19.63
CA GLY A 68 26.63 0.35 -19.96
C GLY A 68 26.07 0.31 -21.38
N SER A 69 25.80 1.47 -21.99
CA SER A 69 25.38 1.58 -23.40
C SER A 69 26.52 1.36 -24.40
N VAL A 70 27.76 1.69 -24.04
CA VAL A 70 28.96 1.61 -24.90
C VAL A 70 29.46 0.18 -25.11
N ILE A 71 29.33 -0.68 -24.10
CA ILE A 71 29.86 -2.07 -24.07
C ILE A 71 29.36 -2.95 -25.23
N LYS A 72 28.27 -2.57 -25.91
CA LYS A 72 27.58 -3.40 -26.92
C LYS A 72 28.27 -3.51 -28.29
N TRP A 73 29.41 -2.84 -28.51
CA TRP A 73 30.00 -2.67 -29.86
C TRP A 73 31.43 -3.20 -30.07
N PHE A 74 32.06 -3.84 -29.07
CA PHE A 74 33.42 -4.37 -29.19
C PHE A 74 33.57 -5.84 -28.75
N TRP A 75 34.49 -6.54 -29.41
CA TRP A 75 34.73 -7.98 -29.21
C TRP A 75 35.59 -8.32 -27.96
N ASP A 76 35.99 -7.30 -27.17
CA ASP A 76 36.76 -7.43 -25.90
C ASP A 76 35.95 -6.88 -24.69
N SER A 77 34.61 -6.97 -24.80
CA SER A 77 33.64 -6.24 -23.97
C SER A 77 33.77 -6.42 -22.45
N ALA A 78 34.18 -7.60 -21.99
CA ALA A 78 34.30 -7.89 -20.55
C ALA A 78 35.53 -7.23 -19.91
N GLU A 79 36.68 -7.25 -20.59
CA GLU A 79 37.92 -6.74 -20.04
C GLU A 79 38.05 -5.22 -20.19
N GLU A 80 37.56 -4.64 -21.29
CA GLU A 80 37.46 -3.18 -21.39
C GLU A 80 36.48 -2.63 -20.34
N GLY A 81 35.28 -3.21 -20.22
CA GLY A 81 34.29 -2.81 -19.22
C GLY A 81 34.82 -2.88 -17.77
N TYR A 82 35.59 -3.92 -17.43
CA TYR A 82 36.26 -4.02 -16.14
C TYR A 82 37.38 -2.99 -15.98
N ARG A 83 38.24 -2.78 -16.98
CA ARG A 83 39.34 -1.81 -16.91
C ARG A 83 38.81 -0.38 -16.77
N THR A 84 37.70 -0.02 -17.44
CA THR A 84 36.99 1.25 -17.23
C THR A 84 36.49 1.42 -15.78
N TYR A 85 36.23 0.33 -15.05
CA TYR A 85 35.89 0.34 -13.61
C TYR A 85 37.11 0.31 -12.66
N HIS A 86 38.32 0.01 -13.16
CA HIS A 86 39.50 -0.30 -12.34
C HIS A 86 40.75 0.54 -12.64
N MET A 87 40.69 1.54 -13.52
CA MET A 87 41.90 2.28 -13.95
C MET A 87 42.60 3.13 -12.86
N ASP A 88 41.97 3.31 -11.69
CA ASP A 88 42.68 3.48 -10.41
C ASP A 88 41.77 2.98 -9.27
N GLU A 89 42.34 2.55 -8.14
CA GLU A 89 41.60 2.19 -6.92
C GLU A 89 41.40 3.42 -5.99
N TYR A 90 42.13 4.52 -6.19
CA TYR A 90 42.14 5.70 -5.32
C TYR A 90 42.00 7.06 -6.05
N ASP A 91 41.74 7.07 -7.37
CA ASP A 91 41.49 8.30 -8.13
C ASP A 91 39.98 8.64 -8.16
N GLU A 92 39.59 9.65 -7.39
CA GLU A 92 38.20 10.10 -7.26
C GLU A 92 37.60 10.66 -8.58
N GLU A 93 38.41 11.11 -9.55
CA GLU A 93 37.90 11.53 -10.87
C GLU A 93 37.52 10.33 -11.76
N LYS A 94 38.14 9.16 -11.54
CA LYS A 94 38.01 7.99 -12.43
C LYS A 94 37.11 6.90 -11.85
N ASN A 95 37.06 6.77 -10.52
CA ASN A 95 36.19 5.85 -9.77
C ASN A 95 35.38 6.58 -8.67
N PRO A 96 34.54 7.59 -9.03
CA PRO A 96 33.86 8.50 -8.08
C PRO A 96 32.82 7.86 -7.14
N SER A 97 32.69 6.53 -7.13
CA SER A 97 31.74 5.78 -6.30
C SER A 97 32.34 4.57 -5.58
N GLY A 98 33.66 4.34 -5.70
CA GLY A 98 34.38 3.30 -4.95
C GLY A 98 33.87 1.87 -5.16
N VAL A 99 33.19 1.58 -6.27
CA VAL A 99 32.43 0.33 -6.46
C VAL A 99 33.37 -0.84 -6.74
N LYS A 100 33.71 -1.59 -5.69
CA LYS A 100 34.46 -2.85 -5.82
C LYS A 100 33.59 -3.95 -6.40
N VAL A 101 33.68 -4.15 -7.72
CA VAL A 101 32.98 -5.22 -8.47
C VAL A 101 33.20 -6.57 -7.78
N LYS A 102 32.12 -7.31 -7.54
CA LYS A 102 32.14 -8.62 -6.86
C LYS A 102 31.85 -9.80 -7.78
N GLY A 103 31.17 -9.57 -8.89
CA GLY A 103 30.79 -10.62 -9.80
C GLY A 103 30.23 -10.13 -11.13
N LEU A 104 30.14 -11.07 -12.06
CA LEU A 104 29.51 -10.99 -13.37
C LEU A 104 28.17 -11.76 -13.31
N ILE A 105 27.15 -11.26 -14.02
CA ILE A 105 25.87 -11.98 -14.20
C ILE A 105 25.71 -12.27 -15.68
N LEU A 106 25.53 -13.53 -16.03
CA LEU A 106 25.23 -14.02 -17.37
C LEU A 106 23.81 -14.58 -17.39
N ILE A 107 23.08 -14.43 -18.50
CA ILE A 107 21.72 -14.96 -18.65
C ILE A 107 21.71 -15.79 -19.93
N ASN A 108 21.49 -17.11 -19.82
CA ASN A 108 21.74 -18.08 -20.89
C ASN A 108 20.67 -19.20 -20.93
N PRO A 109 19.65 -19.14 -21.81
CA PRO A 109 19.41 -18.14 -22.86
C PRO A 109 19.08 -16.73 -22.36
N GLN A 110 19.47 -15.72 -23.14
CA GLN A 110 19.41 -14.30 -22.83
C GLN A 110 17.97 -13.77 -22.84
N ASN A 111 17.63 -12.95 -21.84
CA ASN A 111 16.37 -12.21 -21.74
C ASN A 111 16.69 -10.71 -21.76
N PRO A 112 16.14 -9.89 -22.70
CA PRO A 112 14.97 -10.16 -23.54
C PRO A 112 15.24 -10.57 -25.00
N LEU A 113 16.50 -10.77 -25.40
CA LEU A 113 16.88 -10.91 -26.81
C LEU A 113 16.73 -12.34 -27.38
N GLY A 114 16.78 -13.38 -26.52
CA GLY A 114 16.72 -14.78 -26.93
C GLY A 114 18.05 -15.35 -27.46
N ASP A 115 19.17 -14.64 -27.30
CA ASP A 115 20.51 -15.15 -27.62
C ASP A 115 20.88 -16.37 -26.77
N VAL A 116 21.71 -17.27 -27.30
CA VAL A 116 22.30 -18.40 -26.58
C VAL A 116 23.81 -18.28 -26.72
N TYR A 117 24.54 -18.31 -25.60
CA TYR A 117 26.00 -18.24 -25.64
C TYR A 117 26.59 -19.59 -26.07
N SER A 118 27.59 -19.56 -26.94
CA SER A 118 28.37 -20.74 -27.27
C SER A 118 29.26 -21.18 -26.09
N PRO A 119 29.71 -22.45 -26.06
CA PRO A 119 30.70 -22.92 -25.09
C PRO A 119 32.00 -22.10 -25.09
N GLY A 120 32.37 -21.51 -26.24
CA GLY A 120 33.54 -20.64 -26.36
C GLY A 120 33.37 -19.34 -25.57
N GLU A 121 32.29 -18.61 -25.82
CA GLU A 121 31.96 -17.35 -25.15
C GLU A 121 31.80 -17.55 -23.63
N LEU A 122 31.09 -18.61 -23.20
CA LEU A 122 30.98 -18.95 -21.78
C LEU A 122 32.37 -19.20 -21.15
N GLN A 123 33.22 -19.98 -21.82
CA GLN A 123 34.57 -20.25 -21.31
C GLN A 123 35.45 -19.00 -21.29
N GLU A 124 35.24 -18.02 -22.19
CA GLU A 124 35.93 -16.73 -22.19
C GLU A 124 35.46 -15.82 -21.05
N TYR A 125 34.16 -15.66 -20.84
CA TYR A 125 33.61 -14.91 -19.69
C TYR A 125 34.06 -15.52 -18.34
N LEU A 126 34.09 -16.85 -18.21
CA LEU A 126 34.58 -17.51 -16.99
C LEU A 126 36.10 -17.38 -16.80
N LYS A 127 36.90 -17.45 -17.88
CA LYS A 127 38.35 -17.15 -17.83
C LYS A 127 38.61 -15.71 -17.42
N PHE A 128 37.83 -14.77 -17.96
CA PHE A 128 37.87 -13.36 -17.57
C PHE A 128 37.54 -13.21 -16.07
N ALA A 129 36.39 -13.71 -15.61
CA ALA A 129 35.96 -13.58 -14.22
C ALA A 129 37.01 -14.16 -13.24
N LYS A 130 37.59 -15.33 -13.58
CA LYS A 130 38.68 -15.92 -12.81
C LYS A 130 39.91 -15.03 -12.69
N ARG A 131 40.34 -14.38 -13.78
CA ARG A 131 41.52 -13.48 -13.78
C ARG A 131 41.34 -12.27 -12.87
N HIS A 132 40.11 -11.91 -12.54
CA HIS A 132 39.74 -10.74 -11.74
C HIS A 132 39.07 -11.11 -10.41
N GLU A 133 39.16 -12.38 -9.98
CA GLU A 133 38.57 -12.88 -8.73
C GLU A 133 37.05 -12.64 -8.59
N LEU A 134 36.33 -12.59 -9.70
CA LEU A 134 34.90 -12.30 -9.72
C LEU A 134 34.07 -13.58 -9.53
N HIS A 135 32.97 -13.47 -8.78
CA HIS A 135 31.90 -14.45 -8.83
C HIS A 135 31.18 -14.40 -10.18
N VAL A 136 30.60 -15.52 -10.63
CA VAL A 136 29.78 -15.57 -11.85
C VAL A 136 28.45 -16.22 -11.50
N MET A 137 27.37 -15.46 -11.65
CA MET A 137 26.00 -15.96 -11.54
C MET A 137 25.48 -16.21 -12.96
N VAL A 138 25.25 -17.47 -13.34
CA VAL A 138 24.67 -17.83 -14.64
C VAL A 138 23.20 -18.17 -14.44
N ASP A 139 22.31 -17.29 -14.91
CA ASP A 139 20.86 -17.53 -14.91
C ASP A 139 20.47 -18.33 -16.15
N GLU A 140 20.21 -19.62 -15.96
CA GLU A 140 19.85 -20.58 -17.00
C GLU A 140 18.34 -20.90 -17.00
N VAL A 141 17.51 -20.02 -16.43
CA VAL A 141 16.06 -20.23 -16.25
C VAL A 141 15.25 -20.51 -17.55
N TYR A 142 15.82 -20.24 -18.72
CA TYR A 142 15.22 -20.54 -20.05
C TYR A 142 15.86 -21.75 -20.77
N MET A 143 16.68 -22.58 -20.09
CA MET A 143 17.48 -23.64 -20.74
C MET A 143 16.65 -24.68 -21.52
N LEU A 144 15.43 -24.99 -21.09
CA LEU A 144 14.53 -25.91 -21.79
C LEU A 144 13.62 -25.18 -22.80
N SER A 145 13.66 -23.85 -22.83
CA SER A 145 12.90 -22.96 -23.71
C SER A 145 13.61 -22.61 -25.03
N VAL A 146 14.68 -23.33 -25.39
CA VAL A 146 15.33 -23.25 -26.72
C VAL A 146 14.55 -24.11 -27.70
N PHE A 147 13.99 -23.51 -28.75
CA PHE A 147 13.03 -24.12 -29.66
C PHE A 147 13.48 -24.20 -31.12
N GLU A 148 14.54 -23.48 -31.53
CA GLU A 148 15.08 -23.56 -32.88
C GLU A 148 16.12 -24.67 -33.01
N GLU A 149 15.94 -25.56 -33.98
CA GLU A 149 16.75 -26.80 -34.12
C GLU A 149 18.19 -26.52 -34.57
N SER A 150 18.45 -25.33 -35.14
CA SER A 150 19.79 -24.89 -35.52
C SER A 150 20.54 -24.16 -34.39
N VAL A 151 19.99 -24.13 -33.17
CA VAL A 151 20.59 -23.47 -31.99
C VAL A 151 20.84 -24.53 -30.92
N GLU A 152 22.06 -25.06 -30.88
CA GLU A 152 22.47 -25.97 -29.82
C GLU A 152 22.64 -25.20 -28.49
N TYR A 153 22.10 -25.75 -27.41
CA TYR A 153 22.18 -25.16 -26.08
C TYR A 153 23.11 -25.98 -25.18
N HIS A 154 24.06 -25.29 -24.57
CA HIS A 154 24.94 -25.85 -23.54
C HIS A 154 24.75 -25.08 -22.24
N SER A 155 24.37 -25.79 -21.18
CA SER A 155 24.48 -25.27 -19.82
C SER A 155 25.96 -25.07 -19.49
N VAL A 156 26.27 -24.04 -18.71
CA VAL A 156 27.63 -23.81 -18.19
C VAL A 156 28.15 -25.02 -17.39
N LEU A 157 27.26 -25.82 -16.79
CA LEU A 157 27.61 -27.06 -16.08
C LEU A 157 27.94 -28.24 -17.01
N SER A 158 27.77 -28.10 -18.33
CA SER A 158 28.16 -29.11 -19.33
C SER A 158 29.56 -28.88 -19.92
N LEU A 159 30.25 -27.80 -19.54
CA LEU A 159 31.63 -27.53 -19.94
C LEU A 159 32.58 -28.51 -19.23
N GLU A 160 33.52 -29.12 -19.97
CA GLU A 160 34.47 -30.12 -19.44
C GLU A 160 35.25 -29.64 -18.20
N ARG A 161 35.49 -28.33 -18.09
CA ARG A 161 36.16 -27.72 -16.95
C ARG A 161 35.81 -26.25 -16.78
N LEU A 162 35.01 -25.96 -15.76
CA LEU A 162 34.83 -24.60 -15.23
C LEU A 162 36.20 -24.02 -14.80
N PRO A 163 36.56 -22.79 -15.21
CA PRO A 163 37.79 -22.13 -14.78
C PRO A 163 37.91 -21.97 -13.26
N ASP A 164 36.84 -21.54 -12.57
CA ASP A 164 36.75 -21.45 -11.11
C ASP A 164 35.37 -21.93 -10.61
N PRO A 165 35.23 -23.21 -10.22
CA PRO A 165 33.98 -23.74 -9.69
C PRO A 165 33.55 -23.11 -8.35
N GLN A 166 34.50 -22.62 -7.55
CA GLN A 166 34.22 -22.02 -6.22
C GLN A 166 33.70 -20.58 -6.32
N ARG A 167 33.78 -19.98 -7.52
CA ARG A 167 33.17 -18.68 -7.82
C ARG A 167 32.12 -18.75 -8.94
N THR A 168 31.84 -19.92 -9.51
CA THR A 168 30.77 -20.11 -10.52
C THR A 168 29.52 -20.67 -9.85
N HIS A 169 28.39 -20.00 -10.03
CA HIS A 169 27.10 -20.36 -9.45
C HIS A 169 26.02 -20.31 -10.54
N VAL A 170 25.06 -21.23 -10.50
CA VAL A 170 24.08 -21.40 -11.58
C VAL A 170 22.68 -21.37 -11.02
N MET A 171 21.81 -20.57 -11.62
CA MET A 171 20.42 -20.40 -11.23
C MET A 171 19.48 -21.03 -12.26
N TRP A 172 18.45 -21.73 -11.77
CA TRP A 172 17.37 -22.24 -12.61
C TRP A 172 16.04 -22.19 -11.86
N ALA A 173 14.91 -22.15 -12.58
CA ALA A 173 13.58 -22.22 -11.99
C ALA A 173 12.54 -22.75 -12.97
N THR A 174 11.55 -23.48 -12.45
CA THR A 174 10.42 -24.04 -13.24
C THR A 174 9.47 -22.97 -13.77
N SER A 175 9.70 -21.71 -13.40
CA SER A 175 8.84 -20.56 -13.69
C SER A 175 8.71 -20.21 -15.18
N LYS A 176 9.67 -20.63 -16.00
CA LYS A 176 9.75 -20.34 -17.43
C LYS A 176 9.65 -21.65 -18.22
N ASP A 177 10.66 -22.49 -18.07
CA ASP A 177 10.80 -23.79 -18.74
C ASP A 177 9.62 -24.75 -18.56
N PHE A 178 8.91 -24.70 -17.42
CA PHE A 178 7.69 -25.48 -17.18
C PHE A 178 6.42 -24.60 -17.08
N GLY A 179 6.53 -23.29 -17.24
CA GLY A 179 5.45 -22.30 -17.04
C GLY A 179 4.96 -22.15 -15.57
N MET A 180 5.58 -22.83 -14.61
CA MET A 180 5.06 -23.00 -13.24
C MET A 180 5.37 -21.82 -12.29
N SER A 181 5.27 -20.58 -12.79
CA SER A 181 5.72 -19.37 -12.07
C SER A 181 5.01 -19.11 -10.73
N GLY A 182 3.77 -19.60 -10.56
CA GLY A 182 3.03 -19.53 -9.31
C GLY A 182 3.58 -20.44 -8.20
N LEU A 183 4.31 -21.51 -8.54
CA LEU A 183 4.89 -22.44 -7.56
C LEU A 183 6.14 -21.90 -6.86
N ARG A 184 6.78 -20.86 -7.40
CA ARG A 184 8.00 -20.22 -6.85
C ARG A 184 9.21 -21.17 -6.70
N PHE A 185 9.18 -22.37 -7.29
CA PHE A 185 10.30 -23.30 -7.25
C PHE A 185 11.48 -22.78 -8.09
N GLY A 186 12.62 -22.58 -7.43
CA GLY A 186 13.90 -22.20 -8.03
C GLY A 186 15.05 -22.83 -7.26
N THR A 187 16.20 -22.96 -7.93
CA THR A 187 17.39 -23.66 -7.44
C THR A 187 18.64 -22.84 -7.71
N LEU A 188 19.51 -22.74 -6.72
CA LEU A 188 20.89 -22.29 -6.89
C LEU A 188 21.81 -23.52 -6.79
N TYR A 189 22.58 -23.77 -7.84
CA TYR A 189 23.73 -24.68 -7.82
C TYR A 189 25.00 -23.88 -7.52
N THR A 190 25.81 -24.39 -6.58
CA THR A 190 27.09 -23.81 -6.21
C THR A 190 27.96 -24.87 -5.56
N GLU A 191 29.24 -24.95 -5.93
CA GLU A 191 30.23 -25.78 -5.22
C GLU A 191 30.82 -25.05 -3.99
N ASN A 192 30.58 -23.74 -3.87
CA ASN A 192 31.02 -22.93 -2.76
C ASN A 192 30.12 -23.17 -1.53
N GLN A 193 30.70 -23.80 -0.50
CA GLN A 193 29.99 -24.20 0.72
C GLN A 193 29.59 -23.01 1.60
N ASP A 194 30.33 -21.90 1.58
CA ASP A 194 30.00 -20.69 2.35
C ASP A 194 28.77 -20.01 1.75
N VAL A 195 28.74 -19.87 0.41
CA VAL A 195 27.56 -19.40 -0.34
C VAL A 195 26.36 -20.32 -0.12
N ALA A 196 26.55 -21.64 -0.19
CA ALA A 196 25.49 -22.62 0.07
C ALA A 196 24.93 -22.49 1.50
N THR A 197 25.81 -22.31 2.50
CA THR A 197 25.42 -22.18 3.91
C THR A 197 24.70 -20.85 4.19
N ALA A 198 25.20 -19.75 3.63
CA ALA A 198 24.57 -18.43 3.72
C ALA A 198 23.18 -18.44 3.10
N VAL A 199 23.04 -18.92 1.86
CA VAL A 199 21.75 -19.05 1.18
C VAL A 199 20.81 -20.00 1.93
N SER A 200 21.30 -21.15 2.41
CA SER A 200 20.50 -22.08 3.23
C SER A 200 19.98 -21.45 4.53
N SER A 201 20.71 -20.50 5.12
CA SER A 201 20.26 -19.76 6.30
C SER A 201 19.12 -18.79 5.97
N LEU A 202 19.17 -18.13 4.82
CA LEU A 202 18.12 -17.25 4.30
C LEU A 202 16.87 -18.05 3.87
N CYS A 203 17.07 -19.25 3.30
CA CYS A 203 15.99 -20.18 2.96
C CYS A 203 15.16 -20.65 4.17
N ARG A 204 15.54 -20.34 5.42
CA ARG A 204 14.67 -20.54 6.59
C ARG A 204 13.44 -19.62 6.57
N TYR A 205 13.55 -18.43 5.98
CA TYR A 205 12.47 -17.43 5.88
C TYR A 205 11.66 -17.55 4.58
N HIS A 206 12.26 -18.13 3.53
CA HIS A 206 11.67 -18.24 2.19
C HIS A 206 11.71 -19.68 1.64
N GLY A 207 11.57 -20.67 2.53
CA GLY A 207 11.66 -22.08 2.20
C GLY A 207 10.46 -22.59 1.41
N LEU A 208 10.72 -23.44 0.41
CA LEU A 208 9.67 -24.14 -0.34
C LEU A 208 9.02 -25.22 0.53
N SER A 209 7.69 -25.37 0.47
CA SER A 209 7.00 -26.38 1.29
C SER A 209 7.44 -27.80 0.94
N GLY A 210 7.52 -28.69 1.94
CA GLY A 210 7.96 -30.07 1.72
C GLY A 210 7.08 -30.85 0.72
N LEU A 211 5.78 -30.53 0.65
CA LEU A 211 4.86 -31.07 -0.35
C LEU A 211 5.23 -30.62 -1.78
N LEU A 212 5.55 -29.34 -1.97
CA LEU A 212 5.99 -28.84 -3.28
C LEU A 212 7.35 -29.43 -3.68
N GLN A 213 8.29 -29.54 -2.74
CA GLN A 213 9.57 -30.19 -2.98
C GLN A 213 9.37 -31.66 -3.40
N TYR A 214 8.47 -32.39 -2.74
CA TYR A 214 8.12 -33.76 -3.12
C TYR A 214 7.47 -33.85 -4.51
N GLN A 215 6.48 -33.00 -4.80
CA GLN A 215 5.80 -32.97 -6.10
C GLN A 215 6.79 -32.65 -7.24
N MET A 216 7.66 -31.65 -7.06
CA MET A 216 8.68 -31.30 -8.03
C MET A 216 9.73 -32.39 -8.19
N ALA A 217 10.08 -33.09 -7.11
CA ALA A 217 10.96 -34.25 -7.17
C ALA A 217 10.33 -35.42 -7.95
N GLN A 218 9.01 -35.63 -7.92
CA GLN A 218 8.38 -36.61 -8.81
C GLN A 218 8.39 -36.15 -10.28
N LEU A 219 8.04 -34.89 -10.55
CA LEU A 219 8.06 -34.35 -11.92
C LEU A 219 9.45 -34.47 -12.56
N LEU A 220 10.51 -34.06 -11.85
CA LEU A 220 11.89 -34.08 -12.35
C LEU A 220 12.53 -35.48 -12.34
N ARG A 221 11.83 -36.51 -11.83
CA ARG A 221 12.19 -37.93 -11.98
C ARG A 221 11.61 -38.56 -13.24
N ASP A 222 10.46 -38.08 -13.73
CA ASP A 222 9.83 -38.58 -14.96
C ASP A 222 10.53 -38.01 -16.20
N ARG A 223 11.75 -38.51 -16.44
CA ARG A 223 12.59 -38.08 -17.56
C ARG A 223 12.07 -38.56 -18.91
N ASP A 224 11.30 -39.64 -18.94
CA ASP A 224 10.67 -40.11 -20.18
C ASP A 224 9.52 -39.19 -20.58
N TRP A 225 8.61 -38.81 -19.68
CA TRP A 225 7.59 -37.82 -19.99
C TRP A 225 8.21 -36.45 -20.34
N ILE A 226 9.22 -36.00 -19.61
CA ILE A 226 9.91 -34.73 -19.92
C ILE A 226 10.51 -34.76 -21.33
N ASN A 227 11.33 -35.76 -21.64
CA ASN A 227 12.11 -35.80 -22.88
C ASN A 227 11.28 -36.19 -24.11
N GLN A 228 10.32 -37.12 -23.96
CA GLN A 228 9.57 -37.70 -25.07
C GLN A 228 8.23 -36.98 -25.34
N VAL A 229 7.66 -36.31 -24.35
CA VAL A 229 6.33 -35.65 -24.46
C VAL A 229 6.42 -34.14 -24.23
N TYR A 230 6.95 -33.71 -23.08
CA TYR A 230 6.87 -32.30 -22.69
C TYR A 230 7.76 -31.38 -23.54
N LEU A 231 9.06 -31.70 -23.66
CA LEU A 231 10.01 -30.84 -24.38
C LEU A 231 9.72 -30.74 -25.88
N PRO A 232 9.37 -31.82 -26.62
CA PRO A 232 8.97 -31.69 -28.03
C PRO A 232 7.75 -30.80 -28.22
N GLU A 233 6.69 -30.99 -27.41
CA GLU A 233 5.45 -30.21 -27.51
C GLU A 233 5.65 -28.74 -27.11
N ASN A 234 6.44 -28.48 -26.06
CA ASN A 234 6.77 -27.12 -25.64
C ASN A 234 7.55 -26.37 -26.73
N ARG A 235 8.59 -27.00 -27.30
CA ARG A 235 9.39 -26.45 -28.41
C ARG A 235 8.53 -26.20 -29.65
N ALA A 236 7.69 -27.16 -30.04
CA ALA A 236 6.79 -27.01 -31.18
C ALA A 236 5.83 -25.82 -31.02
N ARG A 237 5.24 -25.64 -29.83
CA ARG A 237 4.35 -24.51 -29.51
C ARG A 237 5.08 -23.17 -29.48
N LEU A 238 6.27 -23.11 -28.86
CA LEU A 238 7.10 -21.90 -28.83
C LEU A 238 7.53 -21.49 -30.25
N LYS A 239 8.01 -22.43 -31.06
CA LYS A 239 8.38 -22.21 -32.47
C LYS A 239 7.18 -21.75 -33.30
N ALA A 240 6.00 -22.36 -33.13
CA ALA A 240 4.78 -21.93 -33.82
C ALA A 240 4.34 -20.51 -33.43
N ALA A 241 4.37 -20.16 -32.14
CA ALA A 241 4.04 -18.82 -31.66
C ALA A 241 5.04 -17.76 -32.15
N HIS A 242 6.34 -18.07 -32.11
CA HIS A 242 7.40 -17.20 -32.65
C HIS A 242 7.25 -17.01 -34.17
N VAL A 243 6.99 -18.08 -34.93
CA VAL A 243 6.74 -18.00 -36.39
C VAL A 243 5.51 -17.14 -36.70
N TYR A 244 4.42 -17.27 -35.93
CA TYR A 244 3.22 -16.45 -36.10
C TYR A 244 3.53 -14.95 -35.86
N VAL A 245 4.06 -14.58 -34.70
CA VAL A 245 4.29 -13.16 -34.36
C VAL A 245 5.38 -12.55 -35.24
N SER A 246 6.45 -13.28 -35.56
CA SER A 246 7.47 -12.83 -36.51
C SER A 246 6.95 -12.76 -37.96
N GLY A 247 5.89 -13.50 -38.31
CA GLY A 247 5.17 -13.37 -39.57
C GLY A 247 4.40 -12.05 -39.64
N GLU A 248 3.58 -11.77 -38.63
CA GLU A 248 2.79 -10.53 -38.54
C GLU A 248 3.69 -9.28 -38.51
N LEU A 249 4.79 -9.29 -37.74
CA LEU A 249 5.75 -8.18 -37.69
C LEU A 249 6.40 -7.92 -39.06
N ARG A 250 6.76 -8.98 -39.82
CA ARG A 250 7.26 -8.85 -41.21
C ARG A 250 6.18 -8.29 -42.14
N ALA A 251 4.92 -8.70 -41.99
CA ALA A 251 3.80 -8.21 -42.78
C ALA A 251 3.48 -6.73 -42.51
N LEU A 252 3.73 -6.26 -41.29
CA LEU A 252 3.66 -4.85 -40.89
C LEU A 252 4.91 -4.03 -41.25
N GLY A 253 5.98 -4.67 -41.75
CA GLY A 253 7.25 -4.01 -42.08
C GLY A 253 8.12 -3.64 -40.87
N ILE A 254 7.73 -4.06 -39.66
CA ILE A 254 8.38 -3.68 -38.40
C ILE A 254 9.65 -4.52 -38.20
N PRO A 255 10.83 -3.92 -37.96
CA PRO A 255 12.06 -4.67 -37.66
C PRO A 255 12.04 -5.30 -36.26
N PHE A 256 12.69 -6.46 -36.11
CA PHE A 256 12.86 -7.15 -34.81
C PHE A 256 14.06 -8.09 -34.83
N VAL A 257 14.57 -8.43 -33.64
CA VAL A 257 15.57 -9.48 -33.46
C VAL A 257 14.85 -10.84 -33.39
N SER A 258 15.22 -11.74 -34.31
CA SER A 258 14.64 -13.08 -34.44
C SER A 258 15.63 -14.11 -33.89
N ARG A 259 15.36 -14.68 -32.71
CA ARG A 259 16.20 -15.71 -32.07
C ARG A 259 15.41 -16.98 -31.73
N GLY A 260 16.13 -18.06 -31.46
CA GLY A 260 15.59 -19.41 -31.31
C GLY A 260 15.27 -19.85 -29.88
N ALA A 261 15.24 -18.95 -28.91
CA ALA A 261 15.10 -19.28 -27.49
C ALA A 261 14.24 -18.30 -26.69
N GLY A 262 13.67 -18.81 -25.60
CA GLY A 262 12.76 -18.07 -24.73
C GLY A 262 11.35 -17.98 -25.30
N PHE A 263 10.61 -16.93 -24.94
CA PHE A 263 9.25 -16.67 -25.41
C PHE A 263 8.98 -15.18 -25.66
N PHE A 264 10.00 -14.47 -26.16
CA PHE A 264 9.98 -13.04 -26.45
C PHE A 264 10.40 -12.78 -27.90
N ILE A 265 10.04 -11.62 -28.42
CA ILE A 265 10.62 -11.06 -29.65
C ILE A 265 11.02 -9.62 -29.33
N TRP A 266 12.29 -9.27 -29.57
CA TRP A 266 12.77 -7.91 -29.32
C TRP A 266 12.52 -7.03 -30.54
N VAL A 267 11.46 -6.23 -30.49
CA VAL A 267 11.01 -5.36 -31.60
C VAL A 267 11.81 -4.05 -31.62
N ASP A 268 12.20 -3.59 -32.80
CA ASP A 268 12.95 -2.35 -33.01
C ASP A 268 12.06 -1.29 -33.65
N LEU A 269 11.50 -0.42 -32.81
CA LEU A 269 10.57 0.64 -33.19
C LEU A 269 11.24 2.01 -33.43
N ARG A 270 12.58 2.08 -33.49
CA ARG A 270 13.33 3.36 -33.60
C ARG A 270 12.99 4.20 -34.84
N LYS A 271 12.36 3.62 -35.86
CA LYS A 271 11.87 4.32 -37.06
C LYS A 271 10.48 4.94 -36.90
N GLU A 272 9.67 4.45 -35.96
CA GLU A 272 8.28 4.87 -35.76
C GLU A 272 8.14 5.90 -34.61
N CYS A 273 9.24 6.22 -33.93
CA CYS A 273 9.29 7.09 -32.75
C CYS A 273 10.01 8.43 -33.04
N GLU A 274 9.54 9.19 -34.04
CA GLU A 274 10.00 10.58 -34.28
C GLU A 274 9.41 11.63 -33.32
N GLU A 275 8.39 11.28 -32.52
CA GLU A 275 7.94 12.09 -31.38
C GLU A 275 8.45 11.50 -30.06
N GLU A 276 9.18 12.30 -29.26
CA GLU A 276 9.79 11.89 -27.99
C GLU A 276 8.77 11.35 -26.96
N ALA A 277 7.51 11.77 -27.07
CA ALA A 277 6.42 11.36 -26.18
C ALA A 277 6.14 9.84 -26.16
N LEU A 278 6.48 9.08 -27.21
CA LEU A 278 6.22 7.63 -27.25
C LEU A 278 7.22 6.78 -26.45
N TRP A 279 8.45 7.27 -26.25
CA TRP A 279 9.55 6.48 -25.67
C TRP A 279 9.28 5.99 -24.24
N VAL A 280 8.58 6.80 -23.43
CA VAL A 280 8.25 6.47 -22.03
C VAL A 280 7.18 5.37 -21.94
N ILE A 281 6.21 5.37 -22.86
CA ILE A 281 5.01 4.54 -22.74
C ILE A 281 5.31 3.07 -23.08
N MET A 282 5.98 2.80 -24.20
CA MET A 282 6.16 1.40 -24.66
C MET A 282 7.20 0.62 -23.83
N CYS A 283 8.23 1.28 -23.30
CA CYS A 283 9.21 0.61 -22.43
C CYS A 283 8.65 0.26 -21.04
N ALA A 284 7.69 1.02 -20.52
CA ALA A 284 7.07 0.75 -19.22
C ALA A 284 6.04 -0.40 -19.26
N SER A 285 5.25 -0.52 -20.34
CA SER A 285 4.05 -1.38 -20.37
C SER A 285 4.28 -2.89 -20.52
N VAL A 286 5.53 -3.37 -20.66
CA VAL A 286 5.81 -4.82 -20.85
C VAL A 286 5.82 -5.62 -19.53
N LYS A 287 5.70 -4.95 -18.37
CA LYS A 287 5.46 -5.61 -17.07
C LYS A 287 4.11 -5.22 -16.47
N TYR A 288 3.17 -6.16 -16.59
CA TYR A 288 1.83 -6.27 -15.99
C TYR A 288 0.62 -5.70 -16.76
N ASN A 289 -0.35 -6.62 -16.92
CA ASN A 289 -1.79 -6.43 -17.13
C ASN A 289 -2.30 -5.87 -18.47
N ILE A 290 -2.95 -6.75 -19.24
CA ILE A 290 -4.11 -6.39 -20.07
C ILE A 290 -5.33 -7.12 -19.53
N ARG A 291 -6.34 -6.37 -19.06
CA ARG A 291 -7.68 -6.90 -18.78
C ARG A 291 -8.80 -6.01 -19.35
N GLY A 292 -8.73 -5.82 -20.67
CA GLY A 292 -9.80 -5.27 -21.52
C GLY A 292 -9.96 -3.74 -21.50
N PRO A 293 -10.93 -3.20 -22.28
CA PRO A 293 -11.75 -3.87 -23.29
C PRO A 293 -11.19 -3.70 -24.72
N ALA A 294 -11.49 -4.63 -25.64
CA ALA A 294 -11.04 -4.56 -27.02
C ALA A 294 -11.92 -3.65 -27.89
N LEU A 295 -11.32 -2.68 -28.58
CA LEU A 295 -11.98 -1.88 -29.62
C LEU A 295 -11.98 -2.65 -30.95
N ILE A 296 -13.17 -3.00 -31.46
CA ILE A 296 -13.34 -3.74 -32.72
C ILE A 296 -13.37 -2.77 -33.91
N PRO A 297 -12.54 -2.95 -34.96
CA PRO A 297 -12.56 -2.10 -36.15
C PRO A 297 -13.87 -2.19 -36.95
N ARG A 298 -14.35 -1.06 -37.50
CA ARG A 298 -15.53 -1.01 -38.38
C ARG A 298 -15.27 -1.71 -39.73
N MET A 299 -15.80 -2.92 -39.92
CA MET A 299 -15.84 -3.55 -41.24
C MET A 299 -16.80 -2.85 -42.21
N LYS A 300 -16.45 -2.80 -43.50
CA LYS A 300 -17.19 -2.09 -44.55
C LYS A 300 -18.53 -2.75 -44.90
N THR A 301 -19.52 -1.92 -45.26
CA THR A 301 -20.95 -2.17 -45.01
C THR A 301 -21.67 -3.21 -45.89
N LYS A 302 -20.98 -3.93 -46.80
CA LYS A 302 -21.66 -4.74 -47.84
C LYS A 302 -21.98 -6.20 -47.49
N HIS A 303 -21.31 -6.82 -46.50
CA HIS A 303 -21.53 -8.23 -46.16
C HIS A 303 -22.19 -8.45 -44.78
N ARG A 304 -22.52 -7.37 -44.05
CA ARG A 304 -23.03 -7.42 -42.67
C ARG A 304 -24.32 -8.25 -42.54
N ILE A 305 -25.24 -8.14 -43.49
CA ILE A 305 -26.50 -8.91 -43.46
C ILE A 305 -26.23 -10.41 -43.62
N TYR A 306 -25.43 -10.80 -44.61
CA TYR A 306 -25.10 -12.21 -44.88
C TYR A 306 -24.46 -12.90 -43.65
N TYR A 307 -23.48 -12.26 -43.01
CA TYR A 307 -22.86 -12.82 -41.81
C TYR A 307 -23.78 -12.82 -40.59
N ILE A 308 -24.67 -11.84 -40.42
CA ILE A 308 -25.69 -11.88 -39.35
C ILE A 308 -26.66 -13.04 -39.59
N THR A 309 -27.18 -13.21 -40.81
CA THR A 309 -28.10 -14.33 -41.12
C THR A 309 -27.41 -15.69 -40.94
N LEU A 310 -26.18 -15.84 -41.41
CA LEU A 310 -25.39 -17.07 -41.21
C LEU A 310 -25.14 -17.35 -39.73
N PHE A 311 -24.73 -16.35 -38.96
CA PHE A 311 -24.48 -16.50 -37.52
C PHE A 311 -25.78 -16.79 -36.74
N SER A 312 -26.91 -16.17 -37.10
CA SER A 312 -28.22 -16.48 -36.51
C SER A 312 -28.68 -17.91 -36.84
N ILE A 313 -28.41 -18.43 -38.04
CA ILE A 313 -28.71 -19.83 -38.40
C ILE A 313 -27.82 -20.79 -37.60
N VAL A 314 -26.51 -20.52 -37.49
CA VAL A 314 -25.59 -21.35 -36.69
C VAL A 314 -25.95 -21.29 -35.20
N LEU A 315 -26.31 -20.12 -34.67
CA LEU A 315 -26.73 -19.95 -33.28
C LEU A 315 -28.06 -20.65 -32.99
N LEU A 316 -29.05 -20.54 -33.86
CA LEU A 316 -30.30 -21.29 -33.75
C LEU A 316 -30.08 -22.81 -33.89
N GLY A 317 -29.15 -23.23 -34.74
CA GLY A 317 -28.71 -24.63 -34.83
C GLY A 317 -28.09 -25.12 -33.52
N LEU A 318 -27.16 -24.37 -32.94
CA LEU A 318 -26.52 -24.68 -31.66
C LEU A 318 -27.50 -24.67 -30.49
N ILE A 319 -28.46 -23.74 -30.47
CA ILE A 319 -29.55 -23.71 -29.50
C ILE A 319 -30.46 -24.93 -29.69
N ALA A 320 -30.83 -25.29 -30.93
CA ALA A 320 -31.67 -26.47 -31.20
C ALA A 320 -30.95 -27.78 -30.80
N THR A 321 -29.66 -27.94 -31.12
CA THR A 321 -28.89 -29.09 -30.66
C THR A 321 -28.72 -29.10 -29.15
N GLY A 322 -28.45 -27.94 -28.51
CA GLY A 322 -28.39 -27.84 -27.06
C GLY A 322 -29.72 -28.21 -26.39
N VAL A 323 -30.84 -27.69 -26.91
CA VAL A 323 -32.19 -28.01 -26.42
C VAL A 323 -32.51 -29.50 -26.60
N PHE A 324 -32.16 -30.13 -27.72
CA PHE A 324 -32.38 -31.58 -27.90
C PHE A 324 -31.42 -32.47 -27.11
N GLN A 325 -30.16 -32.06 -26.95
CA GLN A 325 -29.11 -32.83 -26.27
C GLN A 325 -29.17 -32.68 -24.74
N PHE A 326 -29.88 -31.67 -24.24
CA PHE A 326 -30.21 -31.46 -22.82
C PHE A 326 -31.72 -31.50 -22.53
N TRP A 327 -32.56 -32.01 -23.44
CA TRP A 327 -33.97 -32.29 -23.12
C TRP A 327 -34.05 -33.49 -22.18
N PRO A 328 -34.79 -33.41 -21.06
CA PRO A 328 -34.66 -34.41 -19.99
C PRO A 328 -35.38 -35.73 -20.31
N HIS A 329 -34.63 -36.70 -20.83
CA HIS A 329 -34.95 -38.11 -20.63
C HIS A 329 -34.54 -38.54 -19.21
N SER A 330 -35.46 -38.29 -18.26
CA SER A 330 -35.67 -39.04 -17.01
C SER A 330 -34.44 -39.75 -16.41
N ILE A 331 -33.67 -39.03 -15.59
CA ILE A 331 -32.76 -39.59 -14.58
C ILE A 331 -33.17 -39.03 -13.22
N GLU A 332 -32.95 -39.82 -12.16
CA GLU A 332 -33.65 -39.71 -10.88
C GLU A 332 -33.27 -38.48 -10.04
N SER A 333 -34.20 -38.04 -9.19
CA SER A 333 -34.08 -36.79 -8.44
C SER A 333 -33.15 -36.91 -7.22
N SER A 334 -31.91 -36.42 -7.34
CA SER A 334 -31.13 -35.97 -6.19
C SER A 334 -31.69 -34.62 -5.69
N SER A 335 -32.19 -34.57 -4.46
CA SER A 335 -32.97 -33.46 -3.90
C SER A 335 -32.33 -32.07 -4.04
N ASP A 336 -33.07 -31.11 -4.58
CA ASP A 336 -32.78 -29.68 -4.50
C ASP A 336 -32.69 -29.21 -3.03
N TRP A 337 -31.57 -28.57 -2.67
CA TRP A 337 -31.37 -27.91 -1.37
C TRP A 337 -31.10 -26.41 -1.52
N SER A 338 -31.97 -25.72 -2.25
CA SER A 338 -31.91 -24.26 -2.35
C SER A 338 -32.27 -23.58 -1.01
N VAL A 339 -31.47 -22.58 -0.62
CA VAL A 339 -31.51 -21.95 0.72
C VAL A 339 -32.87 -21.31 1.05
N GLN A 340 -33.69 -20.98 0.04
CA GLN A 340 -35.02 -20.38 0.19
C GLN A 340 -36.08 -21.24 0.94
N LYS A 341 -35.78 -22.50 1.30
CA LYS A 341 -36.70 -23.37 2.08
C LYS A 341 -36.11 -23.93 3.37
N ARG A 342 -35.49 -23.08 4.20
CA ARG A 342 -35.28 -23.40 5.63
C ARG A 342 -36.60 -23.42 6.41
N SER A 343 -37.37 -24.52 6.29
CA SER A 343 -38.52 -24.77 7.17
C SER A 343 -38.02 -24.97 8.60
N ILE A 344 -38.25 -23.99 9.47
CA ILE A 344 -37.94 -24.06 10.91
C ILE A 344 -38.73 -25.18 11.62
N ARG A 345 -39.78 -25.71 10.96
CA ARG A 345 -40.65 -26.77 11.49
C ARG A 345 -40.07 -28.18 11.31
N ASP A 346 -39.24 -28.39 10.28
CA ASP A 346 -38.83 -29.71 9.79
C ASP A 346 -37.30 -29.93 9.91
N VAL A 347 -36.72 -29.49 11.02
CA VAL A 347 -35.27 -29.47 11.25
C VAL A 347 -34.80 -30.79 11.89
N PRO A 348 -33.73 -31.45 11.37
CA PRO A 348 -33.23 -32.69 11.93
C PRO A 348 -32.75 -32.52 13.38
N VAL A 349 -33.20 -33.45 14.24
CA VAL A 349 -32.90 -33.44 15.68
C VAL A 349 -31.63 -34.25 15.96
N VAL A 350 -30.70 -33.66 16.72
CA VAL A 350 -29.50 -34.32 17.24
C VAL A 350 -29.60 -34.41 18.76
N ARG A 351 -29.48 -35.62 19.30
CA ARG A 351 -29.34 -35.84 20.75
C ARG A 351 -27.89 -35.68 21.15
N LEU A 352 -27.65 -35.09 22.31
CA LEU A 352 -26.34 -34.90 22.92
C LEU A 352 -26.25 -35.74 24.19
N PRO A 353 -25.55 -36.88 24.15
CA PRO A 353 -25.21 -37.67 25.32
C PRO A 353 -24.52 -36.82 26.40
N ALA A 354 -24.84 -37.05 27.66
CA ALA A 354 -24.32 -36.29 28.80
C ALA A 354 -22.77 -36.27 28.91
N ASP A 355 -22.12 -37.31 28.38
CA ASP A 355 -20.67 -37.53 28.25
C ASP A 355 -20.04 -36.95 26.96
N SER A 356 -20.84 -36.29 26.09
CA SER A 356 -20.33 -35.62 24.89
C SER A 356 -19.17 -34.67 25.22
N PRO A 357 -18.13 -34.59 24.38
CA PRO A 357 -16.96 -33.75 24.64
C PRO A 357 -17.35 -32.27 24.76
N VAL A 358 -16.69 -31.57 25.67
CA VAL A 358 -16.83 -30.13 25.90
C VAL A 358 -15.55 -29.45 25.40
N PRO A 359 -15.63 -28.38 24.58
CA PRO A 359 -14.50 -27.52 24.24
C PRO A 359 -13.74 -27.00 25.46
N GLU A 360 -12.46 -26.68 25.28
CA GLU A 360 -11.70 -25.90 26.26
C GLU A 360 -12.23 -24.46 26.36
N ARG A 361 -11.94 -23.79 27.48
CA ARG A 361 -12.23 -22.35 27.64
C ARG A 361 -11.42 -21.55 26.62
N GLY A 362 -12.00 -20.45 26.14
CA GLY A 362 -11.41 -19.63 25.08
C GLY A 362 -10.02 -19.10 25.44
N ASP A 363 -9.00 -19.45 24.65
CA ASP A 363 -7.61 -19.05 24.89
C ASP A 363 -7.39 -17.57 24.53
N LEU A 364 -6.95 -16.78 25.52
CA LEU A 364 -6.64 -15.34 25.42
C LEU A 364 -5.28 -15.06 24.74
N SER A 365 -4.41 -16.05 24.62
CA SER A 365 -3.14 -15.95 23.88
C SER A 365 -3.33 -16.08 22.35
N CYS A 366 -4.52 -16.49 21.88
CA CYS A 366 -4.80 -16.63 20.45
C CYS A 366 -4.59 -15.33 19.66
N ARG A 367 -3.89 -15.47 18.52
CA ARG A 367 -3.63 -14.46 17.50
C ARG A 367 -3.79 -15.10 16.12
N MET A 368 -3.87 -14.29 15.06
CA MET A 368 -4.08 -14.77 13.68
C MET A 368 -2.94 -15.64 13.13
N HIS A 369 -1.81 -15.75 13.84
CA HIS A 369 -0.69 -16.63 13.51
C HIS A 369 -0.51 -17.82 14.49
N THR A 370 -1.32 -17.92 15.56
CA THR A 370 -1.24 -19.04 16.55
C THR A 370 -2.48 -19.92 16.58
N CYS A 371 -3.66 -19.34 16.32
CA CYS A 371 -4.96 -20.01 16.45
C CYS A 371 -5.80 -20.01 15.16
N PHE A 372 -5.43 -19.22 14.16
CA PHE A 372 -6.07 -19.20 12.84
C PHE A 372 -5.24 -19.99 11.82
N ASP A 373 -5.91 -20.80 11.00
CA ASP A 373 -5.33 -21.51 9.86
C ASP A 373 -5.57 -20.69 8.58
N VAL A 374 -4.61 -19.82 8.27
CA VAL A 374 -4.65 -18.98 7.05
C VAL A 374 -4.62 -19.80 5.76
N TYR A 375 -4.11 -21.04 5.79
CA TYR A 375 -3.97 -21.87 4.59
C TYR A 375 -5.31 -22.39 4.07
N ARG A 376 -6.34 -22.52 4.93
CA ARG A 376 -7.74 -22.77 4.51
C ARG A 376 -8.31 -21.67 3.61
N CYS A 377 -7.76 -20.47 3.68
CA CYS A 377 -8.23 -19.31 2.93
C CYS A 377 -7.64 -19.24 1.50
N GLY A 378 -6.85 -20.23 1.07
CA GLY A 378 -6.22 -20.24 -0.26
C GLY A 378 -7.18 -20.20 -1.47
N PHE A 379 -8.48 -20.48 -1.28
CA PHE A 379 -9.50 -20.24 -2.32
C PHE A 379 -10.08 -18.83 -2.20
N ASN A 380 -9.53 -17.89 -2.97
CA ASN A 380 -9.70 -16.44 -2.76
C ASN A 380 -10.24 -15.65 -3.97
N PRO A 381 -11.36 -16.06 -4.62
CA PRO A 381 -11.88 -15.37 -5.80
C PRO A 381 -12.17 -13.88 -5.52
N LYS A 382 -11.58 -12.98 -6.31
CA LYS A 382 -11.62 -11.52 -6.14
C LYS A 382 -11.01 -11.01 -4.80
N ASN A 383 -10.02 -11.72 -4.23
CA ASN A 383 -9.40 -11.39 -2.93
C ASN A 383 -10.44 -11.37 -1.78
N LYS A 384 -11.45 -12.24 -1.88
CA LYS A 384 -12.45 -12.45 -0.82
C LYS A 384 -12.32 -13.82 -0.18
N ILE A 385 -12.38 -13.86 1.15
CA ILE A 385 -12.50 -15.10 1.92
C ILE A 385 -13.82 -15.80 1.59
N LYS A 386 -13.89 -17.11 1.86
CA LYS A 386 -15.12 -17.88 1.71
C LYS A 386 -15.62 -18.43 3.04
N VAL A 387 -16.94 -18.40 3.23
CA VAL A 387 -17.62 -18.66 4.49
C VAL A 387 -18.66 -19.75 4.27
N TYR A 388 -18.52 -20.86 4.99
CA TYR A 388 -19.50 -21.93 5.01
C TYR A 388 -20.41 -21.81 6.22
N ILE A 389 -21.72 -21.96 6.01
CA ILE A 389 -22.73 -21.98 7.06
C ILE A 389 -23.17 -23.42 7.28
N TYR A 390 -23.02 -23.94 8.50
CA TYR A 390 -23.45 -25.31 8.82
C TYR A 390 -24.96 -25.50 8.60
N SER A 391 -25.35 -26.73 8.24
CA SER A 391 -26.76 -27.15 8.15
C SER A 391 -27.55 -26.85 9.42
N LEU A 392 -28.81 -26.41 9.28
CA LEU A 392 -29.73 -26.20 10.39
C LEU A 392 -29.99 -27.53 11.14
N LYS A 393 -29.79 -27.55 12.46
CA LYS A 393 -29.95 -28.73 13.33
C LYS A 393 -30.57 -28.34 14.67
N LYS A 394 -31.48 -29.16 15.19
CA LYS A 394 -32.08 -28.95 16.53
C LYS A 394 -31.37 -29.84 17.55
N TYR A 395 -30.60 -29.22 18.45
CA TYR A 395 -29.89 -29.94 19.50
C TYR A 395 -30.77 -30.10 20.75
N VAL A 396 -30.84 -31.33 21.27
CA VAL A 396 -31.53 -31.69 22.52
C VAL A 396 -30.61 -32.56 23.38
N ASP A 397 -30.81 -32.57 24.69
CA ASP A 397 -30.13 -33.48 25.61
C ASP A 397 -30.77 -34.90 25.62
N ASP A 398 -30.25 -35.79 26.46
CA ASP A 398 -30.77 -37.15 26.67
C ASP A 398 -32.23 -37.19 27.17
N ALA A 399 -32.70 -36.14 27.85
CA ALA A 399 -34.10 -36.00 28.28
C ALA A 399 -35.00 -35.41 27.17
N GLY A 400 -34.44 -35.07 26.00
CA GLY A 400 -35.15 -34.46 24.88
C GLY A 400 -35.40 -32.96 25.04
N VAL A 401 -34.83 -32.31 26.06
CA VAL A 401 -34.97 -30.88 26.30
C VAL A 401 -34.04 -30.11 25.35
N PRO A 402 -34.52 -29.06 24.65
CA PRO A 402 -33.67 -28.24 23.80
C PRO A 402 -32.46 -27.64 24.53
N VAL A 403 -31.35 -27.52 23.81
CA VAL A 403 -30.11 -26.88 24.28
C VAL A 403 -30.13 -25.35 24.14
N SER A 404 -30.81 -24.89 23.09
CA SER A 404 -31.06 -23.48 22.79
C SER A 404 -32.54 -23.29 22.47
N SER A 405 -33.02 -22.06 22.56
CA SER A 405 -34.31 -21.66 21.97
C SER A 405 -34.34 -21.91 20.46
N THR A 406 -35.53 -21.78 19.86
CA THR A 406 -35.63 -21.50 18.42
C THR A 406 -34.74 -20.31 18.06
N ILE A 407 -34.07 -20.41 16.90
CA ILE A 407 -33.22 -19.34 16.35
C ILE A 407 -34.00 -18.03 16.26
N SER A 408 -33.39 -16.95 16.74
CA SER A 408 -33.95 -15.59 16.70
C SER A 408 -34.13 -15.07 15.27
N GLN A 409 -34.98 -14.05 15.10
CA GLN A 409 -35.10 -13.37 13.82
C GLN A 409 -33.75 -12.76 13.42
N GLU A 410 -33.09 -12.11 14.37
CA GLU A 410 -31.79 -11.46 14.22
C GLU A 410 -30.71 -12.46 13.79
N TYR A 411 -30.64 -13.66 14.39
CA TYR A 411 -29.65 -14.65 13.96
C TYR A 411 -30.00 -15.28 12.60
N ASN A 412 -31.28 -15.42 12.26
CA ASN A 412 -31.67 -15.84 10.91
C ASN A 412 -31.34 -14.77 9.85
N GLU A 413 -31.55 -13.49 10.16
CA GLU A 413 -31.10 -12.35 9.34
C GLU A 413 -29.57 -12.35 9.18
N LEU A 414 -28.81 -12.69 10.23
CA LEU A 414 -27.35 -12.82 10.16
C LEU A 414 -26.93 -13.91 9.18
N LEU A 415 -27.48 -15.12 9.32
CA LEU A 415 -27.14 -16.23 8.42
C LEU A 415 -27.56 -15.95 6.97
N THR A 416 -28.68 -15.23 6.77
CA THR A 416 -29.17 -14.80 5.45
C THR A 416 -28.27 -13.72 4.85
N ALA A 417 -27.86 -12.72 5.65
CA ALA A 417 -26.91 -11.68 5.23
C ALA A 417 -25.55 -12.26 4.80
N VAL A 418 -25.11 -13.36 5.41
CA VAL A 418 -23.91 -14.10 4.97
C VAL A 418 -24.19 -14.90 3.71
N SER A 419 -25.29 -15.66 3.60
CA SER A 419 -25.60 -16.48 2.40
C SER A 419 -25.77 -15.66 1.13
N ASP A 420 -26.35 -14.47 1.26
CA ASP A 420 -26.63 -13.56 0.14
C ASP A 420 -25.40 -12.75 -0.30
N SER A 421 -24.24 -12.98 0.34
CA SER A 421 -23.02 -12.20 0.13
C SER A 421 -22.00 -12.89 -0.80
N ASP A 422 -21.13 -12.08 -1.41
CA ASP A 422 -19.93 -12.54 -2.11
C ASP A 422 -19.05 -13.50 -1.26
N TYR A 423 -19.18 -13.51 0.07
CA TYR A 423 -18.40 -14.38 0.96
C TYR A 423 -18.95 -15.82 1.04
N TYR A 424 -20.21 -16.10 0.66
CA TYR A 424 -20.79 -17.43 0.86
C TYR A 424 -20.15 -18.53 0.00
N THR A 425 -20.12 -19.75 0.53
CA THR A 425 -19.93 -20.97 -0.27
C THR A 425 -20.71 -22.16 0.30
N GLU A 426 -21.30 -22.95 -0.59
CA GLU A 426 -21.90 -24.26 -0.28
C GLU A 426 -20.83 -25.36 -0.15
N ASP A 427 -19.64 -25.16 -0.75
CA ASP A 427 -18.55 -26.12 -0.75
C ASP A 427 -17.68 -25.95 0.50
N ILE A 428 -17.88 -26.84 1.47
CA ILE A 428 -17.13 -26.87 2.75
C ILE A 428 -15.61 -27.00 2.58
N THR A 429 -15.11 -27.43 1.41
CA THR A 429 -13.67 -27.54 1.13
C THR A 429 -13.03 -26.21 0.68
N ARG A 430 -13.84 -25.25 0.23
CA ARG A 430 -13.41 -23.91 -0.19
C ARG A 430 -13.48 -22.87 0.94
N ALA A 431 -13.95 -23.27 2.12
CA ALA A 431 -14.27 -22.37 3.20
C ALA A 431 -13.02 -21.98 4.01
N CYS A 432 -12.73 -20.68 4.00
CA CYS A 432 -11.79 -20.02 4.92
C CYS A 432 -12.36 -19.96 6.34
N LEU A 433 -13.65 -19.63 6.50
CA LEU A 433 -14.36 -19.52 7.78
C LEU A 433 -15.58 -20.44 7.86
N PHE A 434 -15.94 -20.82 9.09
CA PHE A 434 -17.12 -21.63 9.39
C PHE A 434 -18.02 -20.90 10.40
N ILE A 435 -19.31 -20.75 10.07
CA ILE A 435 -20.33 -20.18 10.97
C ILE A 435 -21.33 -21.29 11.35
N PRO A 436 -21.53 -21.60 12.64
CA PRO A 436 -22.53 -22.59 13.07
C PRO A 436 -23.96 -22.11 12.74
N SER A 437 -24.91 -23.03 12.62
CA SER A 437 -26.34 -22.69 12.70
C SER A 437 -26.86 -22.91 14.14
N ILE A 438 -26.16 -22.32 15.10
CA ILE A 438 -26.50 -22.33 16.53
C ILE A 438 -26.55 -20.87 16.97
N ASP A 439 -27.70 -20.40 17.42
CA ASP A 439 -27.85 -19.01 17.90
C ASP A 439 -27.00 -18.82 19.17
N LEU A 440 -26.16 -17.79 19.15
CA LEU A 440 -25.30 -17.39 20.26
C LEU A 440 -25.44 -15.89 20.57
N LEU A 441 -26.37 -15.17 19.94
CA LEU A 441 -26.45 -13.70 20.05
C LEU A 441 -26.72 -13.21 21.46
N ASN A 442 -27.52 -13.96 22.23
CA ASN A 442 -27.91 -13.63 23.59
C ASN A 442 -27.65 -14.78 24.56
N GLN A 443 -26.68 -14.62 25.45
CA GLN A 443 -26.26 -15.69 26.35
C GLN A 443 -27.37 -16.12 27.34
N ASN A 444 -28.34 -15.25 27.64
CA ASN A 444 -29.46 -15.58 28.54
C ASN A 444 -30.38 -16.70 27.98
N ALA A 445 -30.28 -17.03 26.69
CA ALA A 445 -31.05 -18.10 26.05
C ALA A 445 -30.31 -19.46 25.98
N LEU A 446 -29.08 -19.55 26.50
CA LEU A 446 -28.17 -20.67 26.26
C LEU A 446 -27.95 -21.55 27.50
N ARG A 447 -27.98 -22.87 27.32
CA ARG A 447 -27.50 -23.84 28.31
C ARG A 447 -25.99 -24.04 28.12
N VAL A 448 -25.18 -23.30 28.88
CA VAL A 448 -23.74 -23.10 28.61
C VAL A 448 -22.93 -24.38 28.34
N LYS A 449 -23.13 -25.46 29.12
CA LYS A 449 -22.41 -26.73 28.92
C LYS A 449 -22.86 -27.41 27.63
N GLU A 450 -24.17 -27.56 27.46
CA GLU A 450 -24.79 -28.32 26.39
C GLU A 450 -24.63 -27.61 25.03
N THR A 451 -24.64 -26.27 25.02
CA THR A 451 -24.29 -25.45 23.84
C THR A 451 -22.84 -25.67 23.42
N ALA A 452 -21.92 -25.82 24.38
CA ALA A 452 -20.53 -26.14 24.09
C ALA A 452 -20.37 -27.58 23.54
N GLN A 453 -21.12 -28.55 24.08
CA GLN A 453 -21.21 -29.91 23.53
C GLN A 453 -21.78 -29.90 22.09
N ALA A 454 -22.76 -29.03 21.80
CA ALA A 454 -23.29 -28.85 20.44
C ALA A 454 -22.24 -28.30 19.45
N LEU A 455 -21.35 -27.40 19.90
CA LEU A 455 -20.22 -26.90 19.09
C LEU A 455 -19.19 -28.00 18.80
N ALA A 456 -18.81 -28.81 19.80
CA ALA A 456 -17.86 -29.91 19.62
C ALA A 456 -18.35 -31.00 18.65
N GLN A 457 -19.67 -31.14 18.48
CA GLN A 457 -20.30 -32.07 17.52
C GLN A 457 -20.41 -31.52 16.09
N LEU A 458 -19.81 -30.35 15.79
CA LEU A 458 -19.73 -29.81 14.43
C LEU A 458 -18.61 -30.50 13.63
N SER A 459 -18.92 -30.98 12.43
CA SER A 459 -18.06 -31.91 11.66
C SER A 459 -16.70 -31.36 11.18
N ARG A 460 -16.45 -30.05 11.33
CA ARG A 460 -15.14 -29.41 11.10
C ARG A 460 -14.64 -28.61 12.30
N TRP A 461 -15.23 -28.76 13.49
CA TRP A 461 -14.97 -27.90 14.66
C TRP A 461 -13.48 -27.67 14.93
N ASP A 462 -12.68 -28.74 14.94
CA ASP A 462 -11.21 -28.69 14.93
C ASP A 462 -10.61 -27.71 15.97
N ARG A 463 -11.04 -27.90 17.22
CA ARG A 463 -10.76 -27.02 18.36
C ARG A 463 -11.06 -25.54 18.06
N GLY A 464 -12.20 -25.27 17.44
CA GLY A 464 -12.66 -23.93 17.06
C GLY A 464 -11.86 -23.25 15.94
N THR A 465 -10.90 -23.92 15.31
CA THR A 465 -10.01 -23.30 14.31
C THR A 465 -10.83 -22.77 13.13
N ASN A 466 -10.67 -21.48 12.81
CA ASN A 466 -11.42 -20.72 11.80
C ASN A 466 -12.96 -20.69 11.99
N HIS A 467 -13.47 -21.01 13.18
CA HIS A 467 -14.89 -20.86 13.49
C HIS A 467 -15.17 -19.45 13.99
N LEU A 468 -16.17 -18.78 13.41
CA LEU A 468 -16.61 -17.43 13.81
C LEU A 468 -17.94 -17.52 14.55
N LEU A 469 -17.93 -17.13 15.83
CA LEU A 469 -19.11 -17.07 16.69
C LEU A 469 -19.56 -15.61 16.84
N PHE A 470 -20.86 -15.35 16.74
CA PHE A 470 -21.45 -14.02 16.98
C PHE A 470 -22.19 -14.00 18.31
N ASN A 471 -21.86 -13.05 19.18
CA ASN A 471 -22.53 -12.86 20.46
C ASN A 471 -22.61 -11.35 20.79
N MET A 472 -23.81 -10.78 20.77
CA MET A 472 -24.01 -9.36 21.09
C MET A 472 -24.19 -9.11 22.59
N LEU A 473 -24.79 -10.06 23.30
CA LEU A 473 -25.05 -9.98 24.73
C LEU A 473 -24.30 -11.11 25.47
N PRO A 474 -23.03 -10.88 25.87
CA PRO A 474 -22.24 -11.81 26.67
C PRO A 474 -22.67 -11.81 28.14
N GLY A 475 -22.23 -12.82 28.89
CA GLY A 475 -22.42 -12.93 30.33
C GLY A 475 -23.85 -13.22 30.78
N GLY A 476 -24.00 -13.83 31.96
CA GLY A 476 -25.28 -14.00 32.64
C GLY A 476 -25.21 -13.46 34.08
N PRO A 477 -26.35 -13.36 34.79
CA PRO A 477 -26.33 -13.04 36.22
C PRO A 477 -25.59 -14.14 37.03
N PRO A 478 -24.83 -13.80 38.07
CA PRO A 478 -24.62 -12.45 38.60
C PRO A 478 -23.47 -11.66 37.93
N ASP A 479 -22.50 -12.34 37.32
CA ASP A 479 -21.18 -11.77 37.02
C ASP A 479 -21.08 -10.98 35.70
N TYR A 480 -21.98 -11.24 34.73
CA TYR A 480 -22.06 -10.57 33.42
C TYR A 480 -20.71 -10.40 32.68
N ASN A 481 -19.96 -11.52 32.53
CA ASN A 481 -18.68 -11.55 31.83
C ASN A 481 -18.70 -10.82 30.46
N THR A 482 -17.61 -10.13 30.14
CA THR A 482 -17.48 -9.26 28.94
C THR A 482 -17.21 -10.03 27.64
N ALA A 483 -17.24 -11.36 27.67
CA ALA A 483 -17.17 -12.23 26.52
C ALA A 483 -18.08 -13.46 26.75
N LEU A 484 -18.41 -14.18 25.67
CA LEU A 484 -19.25 -15.37 25.72
C LEU A 484 -18.68 -16.43 26.70
N ASP A 485 -19.50 -16.89 27.65
CA ASP A 485 -19.09 -17.90 28.65
C ASP A 485 -19.01 -19.33 28.11
N VAL A 486 -19.65 -19.60 26.96
CA VAL A 486 -19.62 -20.90 26.29
C VAL A 486 -18.17 -21.26 25.91
N PRO A 487 -17.62 -22.38 26.42
CA PRO A 487 -16.34 -22.90 25.99
C PRO A 487 -16.30 -23.10 24.47
N ARG A 488 -15.19 -22.71 23.85
CA ARG A 488 -15.12 -22.53 22.38
C ARG A 488 -13.72 -22.78 21.78
N ASP A 489 -12.80 -23.37 22.55
CA ASP A 489 -11.42 -23.59 22.14
C ASP A 489 -10.79 -22.32 21.52
N ARG A 490 -10.40 -22.37 20.24
CA ARG A 490 -9.73 -21.30 19.50
C ARG A 490 -10.68 -20.40 18.69
N ALA A 491 -11.98 -20.63 18.71
CA ALA A 491 -12.94 -19.92 17.85
C ALA A 491 -12.86 -18.39 18.02
N LEU A 492 -12.96 -17.67 16.90
CA LEU A 492 -13.03 -16.21 16.83
C LEU A 492 -14.39 -15.76 17.39
N LEU A 493 -14.41 -14.66 18.13
CA LEU A 493 -15.63 -14.09 18.69
C LEU A 493 -15.86 -12.70 18.10
N ALA A 494 -16.95 -12.56 17.33
CA ALA A 494 -17.59 -11.29 17.02
C ALA A 494 -18.46 -10.91 18.23
N GLY A 495 -17.90 -10.10 19.13
CA GLY A 495 -18.40 -9.91 20.50
C GLY A 495 -18.89 -8.49 20.76
N GLY A 496 -20.08 -8.36 21.36
CA GLY A 496 -20.75 -7.07 21.56
C GLY A 496 -20.40 -6.32 22.85
N GLY A 497 -19.72 -6.95 23.80
CA GLY A 497 -19.51 -6.42 25.16
C GLY A 497 -18.08 -6.48 25.67
N PHE A 498 -17.09 -6.57 24.77
CA PHE A 498 -15.68 -6.77 25.10
C PHE A 498 -15.09 -5.71 26.04
N SER A 499 -14.26 -6.17 26.97
CA SER A 499 -13.33 -5.33 27.71
C SER A 499 -11.89 -5.53 27.28
N THR A 500 -11.01 -4.58 27.62
CA THR A 500 -9.54 -4.65 27.44
C THR A 500 -8.91 -5.96 27.94
N TRP A 501 -9.51 -6.62 28.94
CA TRP A 501 -9.05 -7.89 29.50
C TRP A 501 -9.52 -9.14 28.74
N THR A 502 -10.58 -9.05 27.94
CA THR A 502 -11.19 -10.18 27.22
C THR A 502 -11.11 -10.08 25.70
N TYR A 503 -10.81 -8.90 25.16
CA TYR A 503 -10.64 -8.69 23.72
C TYR A 503 -9.27 -9.19 23.23
N ARG A 504 -9.28 -10.19 22.34
CA ARG A 504 -8.07 -10.65 21.67
C ARG A 504 -7.82 -9.75 20.44
N GLN A 505 -7.13 -8.63 20.65
CA GLN A 505 -6.84 -7.62 19.64
C GLN A 505 -6.27 -8.24 18.34
N GLY A 506 -6.82 -7.85 17.19
CA GLY A 506 -6.46 -8.38 15.88
C GLY A 506 -6.91 -9.83 15.61
N TYR A 507 -7.59 -10.49 16.56
CA TYR A 507 -8.11 -11.86 16.43
C TYR A 507 -9.64 -11.90 16.51
N ASP A 508 -10.20 -11.40 17.62
CA ASP A 508 -11.64 -11.17 17.76
C ASP A 508 -12.07 -9.93 16.99
N VAL A 509 -13.38 -9.65 16.95
CA VAL A 509 -13.93 -8.41 16.37
C VAL A 509 -14.94 -7.83 17.36
N SER A 510 -14.74 -6.58 17.81
CA SER A 510 -15.79 -5.88 18.55
C SER A 510 -16.92 -5.49 17.59
N ILE A 511 -18.15 -5.85 17.92
CA ILE A 511 -19.35 -5.57 17.10
C ILE A 511 -20.36 -4.75 17.92
N PRO A 512 -21.31 -4.03 17.31
CA PRO A 512 -22.31 -3.30 18.08
C PRO A 512 -23.43 -4.21 18.57
N VAL A 513 -24.00 -3.85 19.72
CA VAL A 513 -25.26 -4.42 20.18
C VAL A 513 -26.39 -3.83 19.33
N TYR A 514 -27.01 -4.66 18.50
CA TYR A 514 -28.15 -4.26 17.67
C TYR A 514 -29.34 -3.82 18.54
N SER A 515 -30.09 -2.83 18.05
CA SER A 515 -31.28 -2.29 18.72
C SER A 515 -32.51 -2.45 17.83
N PRO A 516 -33.37 -3.47 18.07
CA PRO A 516 -34.64 -3.62 17.37
C PRO A 516 -35.55 -2.39 17.56
N LEU A 517 -35.49 -1.73 18.73
CA LEU A 517 -36.25 -0.49 18.98
C LEU A 517 -35.87 0.64 18.02
N SER A 518 -34.58 0.74 17.67
CA SER A 518 -34.13 1.66 16.62
C SER A 518 -34.41 1.15 15.21
N ALA A 519 -34.52 -0.15 14.96
CA ALA A 519 -34.93 -0.64 13.64
C ALA A 519 -36.42 -0.35 13.36
N GLU A 520 -37.28 -0.51 14.36
CA GLU A 520 -38.74 -0.39 14.25
C GLU A 520 -39.28 1.04 14.25
N VAL A 521 -38.62 1.98 14.94
CA VAL A 521 -39.13 3.34 15.15
C VAL A 521 -38.65 4.27 14.04
N GLU A 522 -39.55 4.84 13.24
CA GLU A 522 -39.21 5.95 12.35
C GLU A 522 -38.75 7.17 13.18
N LEU A 523 -37.54 7.65 12.91
CA LEU A 523 -37.01 8.91 13.43
C LEU A 523 -36.83 9.87 12.26
N PRO A 524 -37.44 11.07 12.28
CA PRO A 524 -37.27 12.05 11.21
C PRO A 524 -35.81 12.49 11.13
N GLU A 525 -35.31 12.75 9.91
CA GLU A 525 -33.95 13.25 9.74
C GLU A 525 -33.77 14.61 10.40
N LYS A 526 -32.72 14.73 11.21
CA LYS A 526 -32.40 15.94 11.95
C LYS A 526 -30.92 16.29 11.77
N GLY A 527 -30.66 17.17 10.81
CA GLY A 527 -29.32 17.64 10.46
C GLY A 527 -28.51 18.15 11.65
N PRO A 528 -27.19 18.32 11.49
CA PRO A 528 -26.31 18.77 12.56
C PRO A 528 -26.69 20.19 13.03
N GLY A 529 -26.37 20.49 14.28
CA GLY A 529 -26.58 21.80 14.90
C GLY A 529 -26.92 21.71 16.39
N PRO A 530 -27.17 22.87 17.04
CA PRO A 530 -27.57 22.90 18.44
C PRO A 530 -28.89 22.16 18.68
N ARG A 531 -29.06 21.70 19.92
CA ARG A 531 -30.20 20.89 20.38
C ARG A 531 -30.78 21.50 21.65
N ARG A 532 -31.93 21.00 22.11
CA ARG A 532 -32.67 21.55 23.26
C ARG A 532 -31.93 21.27 24.58
N TYR A 533 -31.45 20.04 24.72
CA TYR A 533 -30.62 19.61 25.83
C TYR A 533 -29.17 19.59 25.40
N PHE A 534 -28.26 20.13 26.22
CA PHE A 534 -26.83 20.02 25.96
C PHE A 534 -26.36 18.59 26.24
N LEU A 535 -26.77 18.02 27.38
CA LEU A 535 -26.39 16.69 27.84
C LEU A 535 -27.62 15.86 28.24
N LEU A 536 -27.69 14.60 27.80
CA LEU A 536 -28.80 13.70 28.13
C LEU A 536 -28.31 12.30 28.53
N SER A 537 -28.86 11.74 29.61
CA SER A 537 -28.71 10.33 29.98
C SER A 537 -30.06 9.61 29.93
N SER A 538 -30.08 8.42 29.34
CA SER A 538 -31.31 7.63 29.07
C SER A 538 -31.23 6.17 29.51
N GLN A 539 -30.14 5.78 30.16
CA GLN A 539 -29.93 4.42 30.66
C GLN A 539 -30.72 4.17 31.94
N MET A 540 -31.47 3.08 31.94
CA MET A 540 -32.26 2.61 33.08
C MET A 540 -31.38 1.71 33.97
N ALA A 541 -31.67 1.68 35.28
CA ALA A 541 -30.98 0.79 36.24
C ALA A 541 -29.45 0.94 36.30
N LEU A 542 -28.96 2.19 36.23
CA LEU A 542 -27.57 2.56 36.52
C LEU A 542 -27.20 2.27 37.99
N HIS A 543 -25.89 2.11 38.26
CA HIS A 543 -25.35 2.01 39.63
C HIS A 543 -25.70 3.29 40.44
N PRO A 544 -25.96 3.20 41.77
CA PRO A 544 -26.32 4.36 42.58
C PRO A 544 -25.32 5.52 42.48
N GLU A 545 -24.03 5.24 42.43
CA GLU A 545 -22.97 6.27 42.32
C GLU A 545 -23.09 7.07 41.01
N TYR A 546 -23.12 6.41 39.84
CA TYR A 546 -23.34 7.09 38.56
C TYR A 546 -24.68 7.84 38.52
N ARG A 547 -25.72 7.32 39.20
CA ARG A 547 -27.04 7.96 39.31
C ARG A 547 -26.97 9.24 40.14
N GLU A 548 -26.23 9.23 41.24
CA GLU A 548 -26.02 10.39 42.11
C GLU A 548 -25.17 11.45 41.42
N GLU A 549 -24.11 11.07 40.69
CA GLU A 549 -23.33 12.01 39.89
C GLU A 549 -24.14 12.65 38.75
N LEU A 550 -24.93 11.86 38.00
CA LEU A 550 -25.86 12.39 37.00
C LEU A 550 -26.88 13.36 37.62
N ALA A 551 -27.42 13.04 38.80
CA ALA A 551 -28.33 13.93 39.52
C ALA A 551 -27.63 15.22 39.98
N ALA A 552 -26.37 15.14 40.43
CA ALA A 552 -25.56 16.29 40.82
C ALA A 552 -25.13 17.16 39.63
N LEU A 553 -24.95 16.59 38.44
CA LEU A 553 -24.76 17.32 37.18
C LEU A 553 -26.06 18.04 36.78
N GLN A 554 -27.21 17.35 36.80
CA GLN A 554 -28.49 17.98 36.47
C GLN A 554 -28.87 19.09 37.48
N ALA A 555 -28.56 18.90 38.77
CA ALA A 555 -28.76 19.94 39.78
C ALA A 555 -27.87 21.18 39.57
N ARG A 556 -26.65 21.01 39.03
CA ARG A 556 -25.73 22.11 38.69
C ARG A 556 -26.10 22.85 37.39
N HIS A 557 -26.61 22.14 36.38
CA HIS A 557 -26.78 22.68 35.03
C HIS A 557 -28.25 22.87 34.58
N GLY A 558 -29.22 22.54 35.44
CA GLY A 558 -30.63 22.89 35.24
C GLY A 558 -31.24 22.25 33.99
N GLU A 559 -31.94 23.03 33.18
CA GLU A 559 -32.63 22.54 31.97
C GLU A 559 -31.68 22.14 30.83
N ALA A 560 -30.40 22.51 30.89
CA ALA A 560 -29.41 22.10 29.89
C ALA A 560 -29.02 20.61 30.00
N ALA A 561 -29.29 19.96 31.14
CA ALA A 561 -29.00 18.56 31.38
C ALA A 561 -30.29 17.77 31.69
N LEU A 562 -30.46 16.59 31.08
CA LEU A 562 -31.65 15.75 31.27
C LEU A 562 -31.28 14.31 31.62
N VAL A 563 -31.61 13.88 32.84
CA VAL A 563 -31.44 12.50 33.29
C VAL A 563 -32.80 11.80 33.32
N LEU A 564 -32.94 10.74 32.54
CA LEU A 564 -34.16 9.95 32.39
C LEU A 564 -33.97 8.52 32.93
N ASP A 565 -34.99 7.99 33.60
CA ASP A 565 -35.00 6.65 34.19
C ASP A 565 -36.27 5.86 33.80
N LYS A 566 -36.43 4.65 34.34
CA LYS A 566 -37.65 3.83 34.23
C LYS A 566 -38.85 4.55 34.83
N CYS A 567 -39.93 4.65 34.06
CA CYS A 567 -41.23 5.10 34.56
C CYS A 567 -41.81 4.10 35.57
N THR A 568 -42.22 4.58 36.76
CA THR A 568 -42.84 3.75 37.81
C THR A 568 -44.34 3.56 37.62
N ASN A 569 -45.02 4.56 37.03
CA ASN A 569 -46.49 4.66 37.02
C ASN A 569 -47.07 4.53 35.59
N LEU A 570 -46.64 3.52 34.82
CA LEU A 570 -47.25 3.21 33.52
C LEU A 570 -48.40 2.21 33.67
N SER A 571 -49.51 2.48 32.98
CA SER A 571 -50.64 1.55 32.86
C SER A 571 -50.23 0.24 32.17
N GLU A 572 -50.85 -0.87 32.56
CA GLU A 572 -50.71 -2.15 31.85
C GLU A 572 -51.09 -1.97 30.37
N GLY A 573 -50.16 -2.33 29.47
CA GLY A 573 -50.33 -2.25 28.01
C GLY A 573 -49.38 -1.29 27.27
N ILE A 574 -48.75 -0.32 27.95
CA ILE A 574 -47.73 0.53 27.30
C ILE A 574 -46.36 -0.19 27.33
N PRO A 575 -45.65 -0.37 26.18
CA PRO A 575 -44.33 -0.99 26.16
C PRO A 575 -43.29 -0.15 26.93
N ALA A 576 -43.01 -0.52 28.17
CA ALA A 576 -42.14 0.24 29.08
C ALA A 576 -40.71 0.46 28.55
N ALA A 577 -40.24 -0.37 27.61
CA ALA A 577 -38.95 -0.20 26.92
C ALA A 577 -38.89 1.04 26.00
N ARG A 578 -40.02 1.48 25.44
CA ARG A 578 -40.13 2.66 24.55
C ARG A 578 -40.42 3.98 25.29
N LYS A 579 -40.52 3.96 26.62
CA LYS A 579 -40.73 5.15 27.46
C LYS A 579 -39.56 5.38 28.41
N ARG A 580 -39.33 6.63 28.78
CA ARG A 580 -38.44 7.06 29.86
C ARG A 580 -39.12 8.18 30.65
N CYS A 581 -38.75 8.37 31.91
CA CYS A 581 -39.38 9.36 32.77
C CYS A 581 -38.36 10.24 33.51
N HIS A 582 -38.74 11.51 33.73
CA HIS A 582 -38.10 12.40 34.68
C HIS A 582 -39.20 13.05 35.55
N LYS A 583 -39.16 12.78 36.87
CA LYS A 583 -40.24 13.15 37.81
C LYS A 583 -41.59 12.63 37.29
N HIS A 584 -42.52 13.52 36.95
CA HIS A 584 -43.85 13.19 36.40
C HIS A 584 -43.94 13.31 34.86
N GLN A 585 -42.86 13.69 34.17
CA GLN A 585 -42.84 13.82 32.72
C GLN A 585 -42.43 12.49 32.06
N VAL A 586 -43.14 12.12 30.99
CA VAL A 586 -42.91 10.92 30.19
C VAL A 586 -42.35 11.32 28.83
N PHE A 587 -41.27 10.67 28.40
CA PHE A 587 -40.58 10.88 27.14
C PHE A 587 -40.60 9.60 26.30
N ASP A 588 -40.64 9.76 24.97
CA ASP A 588 -40.57 8.67 24.01
C ASP A 588 -39.13 8.33 23.63
N TYR A 589 -38.83 7.04 23.53
CA TYR A 589 -37.50 6.49 23.30
C TYR A 589 -37.50 5.55 22.08
N PRO A 590 -36.59 5.71 21.10
CA PRO A 590 -35.39 6.57 21.13
C PRO A 590 -35.60 8.06 20.76
N GLN A 591 -36.82 8.54 20.48
CA GLN A 591 -37.11 9.89 19.95
C GLN A 591 -36.41 11.02 20.72
N VAL A 592 -36.48 11.01 22.05
CA VAL A 592 -35.91 12.08 22.91
C VAL A 592 -34.39 12.27 22.73
N LEU A 593 -33.66 11.27 22.24
CA LEU A 593 -32.23 11.40 21.93
C LEU A 593 -31.97 12.46 20.85
N GLN A 594 -32.92 12.68 19.93
CA GLN A 594 -32.82 13.73 18.91
C GLN A 594 -32.95 15.16 19.50
N GLU A 595 -33.41 15.31 20.75
CA GLU A 595 -33.47 16.60 21.44
C GLU A 595 -32.16 16.97 22.16
N ALA A 596 -31.14 16.11 22.17
CA ALA A 596 -29.88 16.32 22.87
C ALA A 596 -28.66 16.46 21.95
N THR A 597 -27.69 17.31 22.34
CA THR A 597 -26.41 17.49 21.62
C THR A 597 -25.47 16.34 21.94
N PHE A 598 -25.27 16.07 23.23
CA PHE A 598 -24.45 14.99 23.77
C PHE A 598 -25.31 13.99 24.54
N CYS A 599 -25.07 12.70 24.32
CA CYS A 599 -25.82 11.62 24.95
C CYS A 599 -24.86 10.67 25.68
N VAL A 600 -25.06 10.50 26.97
CA VAL A 600 -24.16 9.71 27.82
C VAL A 600 -24.36 8.21 27.57
N VAL A 601 -23.24 7.49 27.42
CA VAL A 601 -23.15 6.03 27.33
C VAL A 601 -22.25 5.54 28.46
N LEU A 602 -22.87 5.29 29.61
CA LEU A 602 -22.23 4.78 30.83
C LEU A 602 -22.03 3.27 30.80
N ARG A 603 -21.05 2.80 31.56
CA ARG A 603 -20.93 1.41 31.99
C ARG A 603 -22.21 0.93 32.68
N GLY A 604 -22.75 -0.19 32.19
CA GLY A 604 -23.87 -0.91 32.79
C GLY A 604 -23.46 -2.31 33.28
N ALA A 605 -24.44 -3.11 33.73
CA ALA A 605 -24.21 -4.51 34.12
C ALA A 605 -23.63 -5.35 32.96
N ARG A 606 -24.06 -5.08 31.73
CA ARG A 606 -23.29 -5.41 30.52
C ARG A 606 -22.56 -4.16 30.04
N LEU A 607 -21.31 -4.33 29.64
CA LEU A 607 -20.46 -3.24 29.19
C LEU A 607 -20.98 -2.67 27.85
N GLY A 608 -21.12 -3.54 26.85
CA GLY A 608 -21.79 -3.21 25.58
C GLY A 608 -23.32 -3.22 25.70
N GLN A 609 -23.95 -2.18 25.15
CA GLN A 609 -25.38 -1.90 25.28
C GLN A 609 -25.96 -1.29 23.99
N ALA A 610 -27.24 -1.57 23.71
CA ALA A 610 -27.98 -1.05 22.56
C ALA A 610 -28.02 0.48 22.48
N VAL A 611 -27.91 1.17 23.63
CA VAL A 611 -27.98 2.64 23.74
C VAL A 611 -26.95 3.34 22.85
N LEU A 612 -25.76 2.76 22.61
CA LEU A 612 -24.79 3.33 21.69
C LEU A 612 -25.35 3.39 20.25
N SER A 613 -25.97 2.30 19.80
CA SER A 613 -26.64 2.21 18.50
C SER A 613 -27.83 3.18 18.39
N ASP A 614 -28.60 3.36 19.46
CA ASP A 614 -29.72 4.30 19.54
C ASP A 614 -29.26 5.77 19.47
N VAL A 615 -28.16 6.11 20.15
CA VAL A 615 -27.56 7.46 20.18
C VAL A 615 -26.99 7.87 18.84
N LEU A 616 -26.21 6.99 18.19
CA LEU A 616 -25.65 7.23 16.85
C LEU A 616 -26.76 7.48 15.82
N ARG A 617 -27.83 6.67 15.85
CA ARG A 617 -28.98 6.80 14.95
C ARG A 617 -29.69 8.14 15.10
N ALA A 618 -29.81 8.64 16.33
CA ALA A 618 -30.46 9.90 16.65
C ALA A 618 -29.68 11.14 16.18
N GLY A 619 -28.40 10.99 15.76
CA GLY A 619 -27.53 12.12 15.45
C GLY A 619 -27.20 12.96 16.69
N CYS A 620 -27.05 12.28 17.84
CA CYS A 620 -26.56 12.82 19.10
C CYS A 620 -25.13 12.32 19.30
N VAL A 621 -24.22 13.14 19.84
CA VAL A 621 -22.81 12.73 20.01
C VAL A 621 -22.70 11.83 21.25
N PRO A 622 -22.31 10.55 21.12
CA PRO A 622 -22.10 9.67 22.27
C PRO A 622 -20.92 10.15 23.13
N VAL A 623 -21.18 10.24 24.44
CA VAL A 623 -20.18 10.50 25.48
C VAL A 623 -19.92 9.20 26.22
N ILE A 624 -18.79 8.55 25.91
CA ILE A 624 -18.44 7.22 26.42
C ILE A 624 -17.80 7.37 27.80
N ILE A 625 -18.41 6.77 28.82
CA ILE A 625 -17.94 6.75 30.21
C ILE A 625 -17.90 5.29 30.68
N ALA A 626 -16.88 4.57 30.21
CA ALA A 626 -16.69 3.14 30.41
C ALA A 626 -15.22 2.74 30.07
N ASP A 627 -14.30 2.88 31.02
CA ASP A 627 -12.84 2.96 30.75
C ASP A 627 -12.23 1.71 30.10
N SER A 628 -12.87 0.56 30.28
CA SER A 628 -12.41 -0.73 29.75
C SER A 628 -13.12 -1.18 28.47
N TYR A 629 -14.11 -0.44 27.96
CA TYR A 629 -14.96 -0.88 26.85
C TYR A 629 -14.28 -0.77 25.48
N ILE A 630 -14.20 -1.89 24.75
CA ILE A 630 -13.73 -1.91 23.37
C ILE A 630 -14.89 -1.55 22.44
N LEU A 631 -14.95 -0.31 22.00
CA LEU A 631 -15.99 0.21 21.11
C LEU A 631 -16.14 -0.64 19.83
N PRO A 632 -17.35 -0.74 19.24
CA PRO A 632 -17.58 -1.53 18.04
C PRO A 632 -16.67 -1.12 16.88
N PHE A 633 -16.11 -2.11 16.19
CA PHE A 633 -15.24 -1.92 15.03
C PHE A 633 -14.06 -0.94 15.24
N SER A 634 -13.60 -0.73 16.48
CA SER A 634 -12.53 0.24 16.83
C SER A 634 -11.14 -0.06 16.25
N GLU A 635 -11.01 -1.13 15.45
CA GLU A 635 -9.82 -1.44 14.66
C GLU A 635 -9.80 -0.71 13.30
N VAL A 636 -10.97 -0.26 12.83
CA VAL A 636 -11.15 0.43 11.54
C VAL A 636 -11.92 1.76 11.64
N LEU A 637 -12.78 1.94 12.66
CA LEU A 637 -13.53 3.18 12.87
C LEU A 637 -12.81 4.10 13.88
N ASP A 638 -12.51 5.34 13.47
CA ASP A 638 -11.99 6.37 14.37
C ASP A 638 -13.11 7.02 15.18
N TRP A 639 -13.30 6.48 16.38
CA TRP A 639 -14.27 6.97 17.35
C TRP A 639 -14.02 8.41 17.82
N LYS A 640 -12.82 8.99 17.68
CA LYS A 640 -12.58 10.41 18.01
C LYS A 640 -13.34 11.35 17.09
N ARG A 641 -13.65 10.92 15.86
CA ARG A 641 -14.45 11.70 14.89
C ARG A 641 -15.94 11.70 15.21
N ALA A 642 -16.42 10.76 16.03
CA ALA A 642 -17.86 10.51 16.24
C ALA A 642 -18.30 10.58 17.72
N SER A 643 -17.37 10.60 18.68
CA SER A 643 -17.66 10.44 20.11
C SER A 643 -16.66 11.19 20.97
N VAL A 644 -17.04 11.42 22.24
CA VAL A 644 -16.15 11.94 23.28
C VAL A 644 -15.98 10.86 24.34
N ALA A 645 -14.76 10.37 24.54
CA ALA A 645 -14.44 9.47 25.66
C ALA A 645 -14.04 10.31 26.88
N VAL A 646 -14.69 10.09 28.02
CA VAL A 646 -14.36 10.73 29.30
C VAL A 646 -14.11 9.64 30.34
N PRO A 647 -12.97 9.65 31.06
CA PRO A 647 -12.68 8.66 32.10
C PRO A 647 -13.77 8.58 33.16
N GLU A 648 -14.05 7.38 33.71
CA GLU A 648 -15.01 7.18 34.80
C GLU A 648 -14.70 8.09 36.01
N GLU A 649 -13.40 8.28 36.33
CA GLU A 649 -12.92 9.20 37.38
C GLU A 649 -13.22 10.70 37.14
N LYS A 650 -13.57 11.10 35.91
CA LYS A 650 -13.85 12.49 35.50
C LYS A 650 -15.31 12.73 35.15
N MET A 651 -16.20 11.83 35.55
CA MET A 651 -17.64 11.95 35.32
C MET A 651 -18.21 13.28 35.85
N SER A 652 -17.72 13.75 37.00
CA SER A 652 -18.11 15.03 37.61
C SER A 652 -17.75 16.30 36.80
N ASP A 653 -16.79 16.20 35.87
CA ASP A 653 -16.29 17.27 35.00
C ASP A 653 -16.81 17.16 33.54
N VAL A 654 -17.62 16.14 33.21
CA VAL A 654 -18.13 15.90 31.85
C VAL A 654 -18.73 17.16 31.22
N TYR A 655 -19.49 17.96 31.97
CA TYR A 655 -20.12 19.15 31.42
C TYR A 655 -19.10 20.22 30.97
N SER A 656 -18.05 20.48 31.77
CA SER A 656 -17.02 21.47 31.41
C SER A 656 -16.09 20.97 30.30
N ILE A 657 -15.80 19.67 30.27
CA ILE A 657 -15.07 19.02 29.17
C ILE A 657 -15.82 19.22 27.85
N LEU A 658 -17.12 18.91 27.81
CA LEU A 658 -17.95 19.04 26.61
C LEU A 658 -18.16 20.50 26.18
N GLN A 659 -18.16 21.46 27.12
CA GLN A 659 -18.24 22.89 26.81
C GLN A 659 -16.98 23.45 26.15
N SER A 660 -15.83 22.77 26.23
CA SER A 660 -14.60 23.22 25.53
C SER A 660 -14.56 22.84 24.04
N ILE A 661 -15.48 21.99 23.58
CA ILE A 661 -15.55 21.51 22.20
C ILE A 661 -16.24 22.57 21.30
N PRO A 662 -15.58 23.10 20.25
CA PRO A 662 -16.19 24.08 19.36
C PRO A 662 -17.44 23.55 18.64
N GLN A 663 -18.47 24.40 18.50
CA GLN A 663 -19.76 24.05 17.87
C GLN A 663 -19.60 23.39 16.48
N ARG A 664 -18.63 23.85 15.68
CA ARG A 664 -18.30 23.24 14.38
C ARG A 664 -17.87 21.77 14.51
N GLN A 665 -17.01 21.45 15.48
CA GLN A 665 -16.55 20.10 15.74
C GLN A 665 -17.70 19.21 16.22
N ILE A 666 -18.62 19.75 17.03
CA ILE A 666 -19.87 19.06 17.43
C ILE A 666 -20.72 18.71 16.20
N GLU A 667 -20.86 19.63 15.25
CA GLU A 667 -21.62 19.40 14.01
C GLU A 667 -20.94 18.40 13.06
N GLU A 668 -19.61 18.36 13.05
CA GLU A 668 -18.82 17.32 12.36
C GLU A 668 -19.00 15.95 13.05
N MET A 669 -18.94 15.90 14.39
CA MET A 669 -19.21 14.68 15.19
C MET A 669 -20.64 14.15 15.02
N GLN A 670 -21.66 15.00 15.01
CA GLN A 670 -23.06 14.58 14.78
C GLN A 670 -23.25 13.94 13.39
N ARG A 671 -22.59 14.48 12.35
CA ARG A 671 -22.58 13.88 11.00
C ARG A 671 -21.85 12.54 10.98
N GLN A 672 -20.69 12.45 11.62
CA GLN A 672 -19.91 11.22 11.69
C GLN A 672 -20.64 10.11 12.47
N ALA A 673 -21.26 10.45 13.61
CA ALA A 673 -22.06 9.54 14.43
C ALA A 673 -23.21 8.93 13.62
N ARG A 674 -23.93 9.76 12.86
CA ARG A 674 -25.01 9.30 11.98
C ARG A 674 -24.49 8.44 10.83
N TRP A 675 -23.36 8.81 10.20
CA TRP A 675 -22.72 8.01 9.15
C TRP A 675 -22.29 6.63 9.64
N PHE A 676 -21.65 6.53 10.82
CA PHE A 676 -21.29 5.24 11.42
C PHE A 676 -22.53 4.36 11.67
N TRP A 677 -23.67 4.95 12.04
CA TRP A 677 -24.91 4.19 12.15
C TRP A 677 -25.37 3.64 10.79
N GLU A 678 -25.48 4.50 9.78
CA GLU A 678 -25.96 4.15 8.44
C GLU A 678 -25.06 3.14 7.73
N ALA A 679 -23.73 3.25 7.87
CA ALA A 679 -22.79 2.36 7.21
C ALA A 679 -22.69 0.99 7.92
N TYR A 680 -22.66 0.96 9.26
CA TYR A 680 -22.17 -0.22 10.00
C TYR A 680 -23.10 -0.76 11.10
N PHE A 681 -24.07 0.01 11.60
CA PHE A 681 -24.94 -0.41 12.73
C PHE A 681 -26.41 -0.62 12.35
N GLN A 682 -26.88 -0.04 11.24
CA GLN A 682 -28.32 0.08 10.93
C GLN A 682 -29.09 -1.25 10.84
N SER A 683 -28.41 -2.36 10.60
CA SER A 683 -29.02 -3.69 10.50
C SER A 683 -28.03 -4.79 10.87
N ILE A 684 -28.53 -5.96 11.23
CA ILE A 684 -27.72 -7.18 11.36
C ILE A 684 -26.88 -7.44 10.11
N LYS A 685 -27.42 -7.15 8.92
CA LYS A 685 -26.70 -7.29 7.64
C LYS A 685 -25.46 -6.39 7.55
N ALA A 686 -25.56 -5.13 7.95
CA ALA A 686 -24.42 -4.22 7.99
C ALA A 686 -23.34 -4.73 8.96
N ILE A 687 -23.75 -5.15 10.16
CA ILE A 687 -22.87 -5.67 11.20
C ILE A 687 -22.13 -6.94 10.74
N ALA A 688 -22.84 -7.89 10.14
CA ALA A 688 -22.27 -9.15 9.65
C ALA A 688 -21.28 -8.93 8.51
N LEU A 689 -21.61 -8.06 7.54
CA LEU A 689 -20.74 -7.75 6.40
C LEU A 689 -19.50 -6.96 6.83
N ALA A 690 -19.63 -5.98 7.72
CA ALA A 690 -18.47 -5.26 8.29
C ALA A 690 -17.53 -6.21 9.05
N THR A 691 -18.09 -7.13 9.85
CA THR A 691 -17.32 -8.17 10.56
C THR A 691 -16.53 -9.06 9.59
N LEU A 692 -17.17 -9.53 8.50
CA LEU A 692 -16.51 -10.34 7.48
C LEU A 692 -15.47 -9.55 6.68
N GLN A 693 -15.69 -8.26 6.42
CA GLN A 693 -14.72 -7.39 5.74
C GLN A 693 -13.48 -7.15 6.61
N ILE A 694 -13.62 -6.87 7.91
CA ILE A 694 -12.48 -6.74 8.83
C ILE A 694 -11.64 -8.03 8.85
N ILE A 695 -12.28 -9.20 8.93
CA ILE A 695 -11.55 -10.48 8.87
C ILE A 695 -10.93 -10.70 7.48
N ASN A 696 -11.60 -10.29 6.40
CA ASN A 696 -11.05 -10.36 5.05
C ASN A 696 -9.78 -9.53 4.89
N ASP A 697 -9.78 -8.32 5.42
CA ASP A 697 -8.68 -7.35 5.31
C ASP A 697 -7.46 -7.80 6.11
N ARG A 698 -7.66 -8.47 7.26
CA ARG A 698 -6.60 -9.18 8.00
C ARG A 698 -5.96 -10.33 7.20
N ILE A 699 -6.71 -10.97 6.29
CA ILE A 699 -6.21 -12.10 5.47
C ILE A 699 -5.61 -11.62 4.13
N TYR A 700 -6.09 -10.48 3.58
CA TYR A 700 -5.56 -9.87 2.35
C TYR A 700 -5.21 -8.39 2.53
N PRO A 701 -4.18 -8.01 3.32
CA PRO A 701 -3.85 -6.61 3.59
C PRO A 701 -3.56 -5.76 2.34
N TYR A 702 -3.10 -6.38 1.25
CA TYR A 702 -2.87 -5.74 -0.06
C TYR A 702 -4.15 -5.36 -0.82
N ALA A 703 -5.32 -5.78 -0.33
CA ALA A 703 -6.64 -5.51 -0.89
C ALA A 703 -7.64 -5.06 0.20
N ALA A 704 -7.14 -4.62 1.35
CA ALA A 704 -7.92 -4.08 2.44
C ALA A 704 -8.57 -2.73 2.07
N ILE A 705 -9.68 -2.40 2.73
CA ILE A 705 -10.33 -1.10 2.61
C ILE A 705 -9.46 -0.05 3.35
N SER A 706 -9.30 1.14 2.76
CA SER A 706 -8.44 2.19 3.34
C SER A 706 -9.07 2.80 4.61
N TYR A 707 -8.25 3.45 5.42
CA TYR A 707 -8.73 4.21 6.58
C TYR A 707 -9.78 5.27 6.18
N GLU A 708 -9.56 5.94 5.06
CA GLU A 708 -10.46 6.93 4.48
C GLU A 708 -11.77 6.28 4.03
N ASP A 709 -11.74 5.16 3.30
CA ASP A 709 -12.97 4.45 2.87
C ASP A 709 -13.81 3.91 4.05
N TRP A 710 -13.20 3.62 5.21
CA TRP A 710 -13.92 3.27 6.45
C TRP A 710 -14.50 4.47 7.21
N ASN A 711 -13.97 5.69 7.02
CA ASN A 711 -14.26 6.83 7.90
C ASN A 711 -14.81 8.08 7.21
N ASP A 712 -14.61 8.27 5.90
CA ASP A 712 -15.11 9.42 5.15
C ASP A 712 -16.42 9.05 4.43
N PRO A 713 -17.54 9.79 4.65
CA PRO A 713 -18.78 9.55 3.92
C PRO A 713 -18.61 9.67 2.40
N PRO A 714 -19.36 8.93 1.56
CA PRO A 714 -19.22 8.98 0.10
C PRO A 714 -19.44 10.35 -0.56
N SER A 715 -20.03 11.31 0.15
CA SER A 715 -20.16 12.72 -0.25
C SER A 715 -18.93 13.57 0.08
N VAL A 716 -18.06 13.13 0.99
CA VAL A 716 -16.74 13.73 1.32
C VAL A 716 -15.65 13.13 0.40
N LYS A 717 -16.01 12.81 -0.85
CA LYS A 717 -15.04 12.53 -1.89
C LYS A 717 -14.34 13.82 -2.29
N TRP A 718 -13.18 14.06 -1.67
CA TRP A 718 -12.20 15.04 -2.11
C TRP A 718 -11.89 14.81 -3.60
N GLY A 719 -12.45 15.66 -4.46
CA GLY A 719 -12.46 15.45 -5.90
C GLY A 719 -11.05 15.42 -6.48
N SER A 720 -10.60 14.23 -6.89
CA SER A 720 -9.26 13.96 -7.46
C SER A 720 -8.12 13.80 -6.44
N VAL A 721 -8.39 13.48 -5.17
CA VAL A 721 -7.34 12.91 -4.31
C VAL A 721 -6.99 11.51 -4.81
N SER A 722 -5.76 11.36 -5.31
CA SER A 722 -5.14 10.06 -5.62
C SER A 722 -3.64 10.23 -5.47
N ASN A 723 -3.05 9.61 -4.43
CA ASN A 723 -1.60 9.71 -4.22
C ASN A 723 -0.86 9.12 -5.44
N PRO A 724 -0.07 9.92 -6.17
CA PRO A 724 0.63 9.47 -7.37
C PRO A 724 1.93 8.72 -7.06
N LEU A 725 2.37 8.72 -5.79
CA LEU A 725 3.58 8.02 -5.35
C LEU A 725 3.25 6.58 -4.97
N PHE A 726 3.94 5.62 -5.59
CA PHE A 726 3.86 4.22 -5.17
C PHE A 726 4.66 4.04 -3.88
N LEU A 727 3.97 3.91 -2.75
CA LEU A 727 4.60 3.75 -1.45
C LEU A 727 4.85 2.27 -1.13
N PRO A 728 6.10 1.82 -0.93
CA PRO A 728 6.38 0.49 -0.42
C PRO A 728 6.00 0.38 1.06
N LEU A 729 5.57 -0.81 1.50
CA LEU A 729 5.19 -1.10 2.89
C LEU A 729 6.35 -1.02 3.90
N ILE A 730 7.58 -0.87 3.42
CA ILE A 730 8.80 -0.71 4.23
C ILE A 730 9.62 0.42 3.60
N PRO A 731 10.10 1.42 4.37
CA PRO A 731 10.97 2.47 3.86
C PRO A 731 12.24 1.90 3.22
N PRO A 732 12.49 2.09 1.91
CA PRO A 732 13.69 1.56 1.26
C PRO A 732 14.93 2.26 1.81
N GLN A 733 16.08 1.59 1.80
CA GLN A 733 17.36 2.29 1.93
C GLN A 733 17.52 3.20 0.70
N SER A 734 17.43 4.50 0.94
CA SER A 734 17.44 5.53 -0.10
C SER A 734 18.82 6.17 -0.23
N GLN A 735 19.08 6.76 -1.40
CA GLN A 735 20.38 7.35 -1.78
C GLN A 735 20.74 8.64 -1.02
N GLY A 736 19.87 9.09 -0.11
CA GLY A 736 19.98 10.35 0.62
C GLY A 736 18.99 11.39 0.09
N PHE A 737 19.31 12.67 0.30
CA PHE A 737 18.52 13.82 -0.16
C PHE A 737 19.39 14.91 -0.80
N THR A 738 18.76 15.72 -1.66
CA THR A 738 19.36 16.93 -2.21
C THR A 738 18.88 18.12 -1.39
N ALA A 739 19.81 18.93 -0.87
CA ALA A 739 19.46 20.20 -0.23
C ALA A 739 19.39 21.31 -1.28
N ILE A 740 18.29 22.08 -1.28
CA ILE A 740 18.10 23.26 -2.11
C ILE A 740 18.09 24.49 -1.19
N VAL A 741 19.04 25.39 -1.41
CA VAL A 741 19.15 26.67 -0.70
C VAL A 741 18.86 27.80 -1.68
N LEU A 742 17.76 28.52 -1.49
CA LEU A 742 17.49 29.76 -2.22
C LEU A 742 18.23 30.91 -1.52
N THR A 743 18.96 31.73 -2.26
CA THR A 743 19.72 32.84 -1.66
C THR A 743 19.59 34.16 -2.41
N TYR A 744 19.48 35.24 -1.64
CA TYR A 744 19.51 36.61 -2.14
C TYR A 744 20.34 37.50 -1.20
N ASP A 745 21.57 37.80 -1.63
CA ASP A 745 22.48 38.78 -1.01
C ASP A 745 22.95 38.51 0.44
N ARG A 746 22.83 37.27 0.93
CA ARG A 746 23.18 36.86 2.31
C ARG A 746 24.32 35.83 2.36
N VAL A 747 25.39 36.09 1.61
CA VAL A 747 26.49 35.13 1.34
C VAL A 747 27.12 34.53 2.61
N GLU A 748 27.33 35.31 3.66
CA GLU A 748 27.91 34.79 4.92
C GLU A 748 26.98 33.77 5.59
N SER A 749 25.69 34.10 5.66
CA SER A 749 24.68 33.22 6.26
C SER A 749 24.51 31.94 5.45
N LEU A 750 24.42 32.07 4.12
CA LEU A 750 24.43 30.95 3.16
C LEU A 750 25.62 30.01 3.41
N PHE A 751 26.83 30.54 3.59
CA PHE A 751 28.03 29.73 3.83
C PHE A 751 27.98 28.98 5.16
N ARG A 752 27.36 29.57 6.21
CA ARG A 752 27.10 28.88 7.49
C ARG A 752 26.07 27.76 7.33
N VAL A 753 24.94 28.02 6.64
CA VAL A 753 23.91 26.99 6.35
C VAL A 753 24.50 25.82 5.55
N ILE A 754 25.25 26.09 4.48
CA ILE A 754 25.97 25.09 3.70
C ILE A 754 26.90 24.25 4.59
N THR A 755 27.64 24.90 5.48
CA THR A 755 28.59 24.21 6.38
C THR A 755 27.88 23.26 7.34
N GLU A 756 26.76 23.66 7.96
CA GLU A 756 26.00 22.77 8.86
C GLU A 756 25.26 21.65 8.11
N VAL A 757 24.58 21.96 7.01
CA VAL A 757 23.87 20.96 6.18
C VAL A 757 24.84 19.91 5.63
N SER A 758 26.07 20.29 5.26
CA SER A 758 27.10 19.37 4.76
C SER A 758 27.58 18.29 5.74
N LYS A 759 27.20 18.39 7.02
CA LYS A 759 27.54 17.40 8.05
C LYS A 759 26.52 16.25 8.14
N VAL A 760 25.38 16.36 7.46
CA VAL A 760 24.30 15.35 7.51
C VAL A 760 24.71 14.10 6.74
N PRO A 761 24.76 12.91 7.36
CA PRO A 761 25.22 11.67 6.70
C PRO A 761 24.45 11.28 5.45
N SER A 762 23.16 11.64 5.35
CA SER A 762 22.32 11.37 4.18
C SER A 762 22.21 12.53 3.17
N LEU A 763 23.03 13.56 3.25
CA LEU A 763 23.10 14.56 2.17
C LEU A 763 23.86 13.99 0.96
N SER A 764 23.20 13.96 -0.20
CA SER A 764 23.80 13.45 -1.45
C SER A 764 24.38 14.58 -2.31
N LYS A 765 23.73 15.75 -2.32
CA LYS A 765 24.08 16.91 -3.15
C LYS A 765 23.54 18.20 -2.55
N LEU A 766 24.22 19.33 -2.77
CA LEU A 766 23.73 20.65 -2.39
C LEU A 766 23.59 21.56 -3.63
N LEU A 767 22.40 22.13 -3.80
CA LEU A 767 22.03 23.01 -4.91
C LEU A 767 21.72 24.41 -4.37
N VAL A 768 22.52 25.40 -4.76
CA VAL A 768 22.29 26.81 -4.42
C VAL A 768 21.61 27.50 -5.59
N VAL A 769 20.38 27.94 -5.36
CA VAL A 769 19.59 28.72 -6.32
C VAL A 769 19.91 30.20 -6.08
N TRP A 770 20.84 30.72 -6.88
CA TRP A 770 21.34 32.09 -6.77
C TRP A 770 20.36 33.07 -7.40
N ASN A 771 19.60 33.77 -6.54
CA ASN A 771 18.44 34.55 -6.96
C ASN A 771 18.74 36.03 -7.27
N ASN A 772 20.00 36.47 -7.15
CA ASN A 772 20.42 37.84 -7.36
C ASN A 772 21.04 38.03 -8.76
N GLN A 773 20.37 38.78 -9.63
CA GLN A 773 20.84 39.07 -10.99
C GLN A 773 21.91 40.18 -11.03
N ASN A 774 21.88 41.09 -10.05
CA ASN A 774 22.76 42.27 -9.98
C ASN A 774 24.17 41.95 -9.45
N LYS A 775 24.32 40.82 -8.74
CA LYS A 775 25.59 40.34 -8.20
C LYS A 775 25.90 38.95 -8.76
N ASN A 776 27.12 38.74 -9.23
CA ASN A 776 27.60 37.39 -9.54
C ASN A 776 27.74 36.56 -8.24
N PRO A 777 27.61 35.23 -8.31
CA PRO A 777 28.07 34.36 -7.24
C PRO A 777 29.55 34.63 -6.89
N PRO A 778 29.98 34.40 -5.63
CA PRO A 778 31.40 34.43 -5.27
C PRO A 778 32.22 33.47 -6.10
N GLU A 779 33.52 33.76 -6.29
CA GLU A 779 34.47 32.83 -6.90
C GLU A 779 34.52 31.51 -6.12
N ASP A 780 34.65 30.39 -6.84
CA ASP A 780 34.70 29.01 -6.30
C ASP A 780 35.72 28.83 -5.15
N SER A 781 36.77 29.65 -5.15
CA SER A 781 37.82 29.72 -4.12
C SER A 781 37.32 30.14 -2.73
N LEU A 782 36.21 30.86 -2.66
CA LEU A 782 35.62 31.42 -1.42
C LEU A 782 34.56 30.51 -0.79
N TRP A 783 34.05 29.51 -1.51
CA TRP A 783 32.96 28.66 -1.04
C TRP A 783 33.41 27.66 0.04
N PRO A 784 32.52 27.25 0.97
CA PRO A 784 32.84 26.23 1.97
C PRO A 784 33.28 24.91 1.31
N LYS A 785 34.46 24.40 1.71
CA LYS A 785 34.98 23.12 1.23
C LYS A 785 34.26 21.96 1.92
N ILE A 786 33.24 21.43 1.25
CA ILE A 786 32.38 20.34 1.72
C ILE A 786 32.65 19.04 0.96
N ARG A 787 32.16 17.90 1.49
CA ARG A 787 32.38 16.56 0.92
C ARG A 787 31.37 16.11 -0.14
N VAL A 788 30.26 16.84 -0.27
CA VAL A 788 29.21 16.55 -1.27
C VAL A 788 29.36 17.47 -2.47
N PRO A 789 28.89 17.09 -3.68
CA PRO A 789 28.86 17.99 -4.81
C PRO A 789 27.99 19.22 -4.52
N LEU A 790 28.59 20.40 -4.67
CA LEU A 790 27.90 21.69 -4.60
C LEU A 790 27.70 22.22 -6.01
N LYS A 791 26.47 22.60 -6.35
CA LYS A 791 26.13 23.27 -7.61
C LYS A 791 25.51 24.63 -7.32
N VAL A 792 25.92 25.65 -8.07
CA VAL A 792 25.24 26.95 -8.10
C VAL A 792 24.49 27.10 -9.42
N VAL A 793 23.20 27.40 -9.35
CA VAL A 793 22.36 27.70 -10.52
C VAL A 793 21.87 29.15 -10.41
N ARG A 794 22.12 29.94 -11.46
CA ARG A 794 21.73 31.36 -11.51
C ARG A 794 20.34 31.49 -12.12
N THR A 795 19.43 32.20 -11.45
CA THR A 795 18.08 32.43 -11.95
C THR A 795 18.02 33.67 -12.84
N ALA A 796 17.15 33.66 -13.85
CA ALA A 796 16.93 34.80 -14.75
C ALA A 796 16.26 35.99 -14.04
N GLU A 797 15.44 35.73 -13.01
CA GLU A 797 14.65 36.71 -12.27
C GLU A 797 14.58 36.32 -10.78
N ASN A 798 14.61 37.29 -9.88
CA ASN A 798 14.42 37.09 -8.44
C ASN A 798 12.96 36.68 -8.13
N LYS A 799 12.71 35.37 -8.01
CA LYS A 799 11.39 34.79 -7.65
C LYS A 799 11.54 33.77 -6.53
N LEU A 800 10.62 33.76 -5.57
CA LEU A 800 10.66 32.76 -4.48
C LEU A 800 10.39 31.34 -4.97
N SER A 801 9.54 31.17 -6.00
CA SER A 801 9.21 29.84 -6.53
C SER A 801 10.36 29.12 -7.25
N ASN A 802 11.47 29.82 -7.54
CA ASN A 802 12.65 29.22 -8.17
C ASN A 802 13.20 28.04 -7.35
N ARG A 803 13.04 28.04 -6.01
CA ARG A 803 13.41 26.91 -5.14
C ARG A 803 12.68 25.59 -5.46
N PHE A 804 11.53 25.66 -6.13
CA PHE A 804 10.69 24.52 -6.49
C PHE A 804 10.76 24.14 -7.97
N PHE A 805 11.63 24.79 -8.75
CA PHE A 805 11.88 24.34 -10.12
C PHE A 805 12.50 22.92 -10.10
N PRO A 806 12.08 22.00 -10.98
CA PRO A 806 12.68 20.66 -11.07
C PRO A 806 13.99 20.75 -11.89
N TYR A 807 15.04 21.26 -11.26
CA TYR A 807 16.40 21.28 -11.84
C TYR A 807 16.91 19.85 -12.07
N ASP A 808 17.62 19.64 -13.19
CA ASP A 808 18.15 18.32 -13.56
C ASP A 808 19.14 17.77 -12.52
N GLU A 809 19.80 18.64 -11.75
CA GLU A 809 20.68 18.22 -10.65
C GLU A 809 19.95 17.52 -9.48
N ILE A 810 18.61 17.57 -9.40
CA ILE A 810 17.80 16.94 -8.33
C ILE A 810 17.59 15.44 -8.62
N GLU A 811 18.66 14.67 -8.42
CA GLU A 811 18.68 13.22 -8.65
C GLU A 811 17.93 12.42 -7.58
N THR A 812 17.98 12.83 -6.32
CA THR A 812 17.36 12.10 -5.19
C THR A 812 15.84 12.24 -5.15
N GLU A 813 15.14 11.22 -4.64
CA GLU A 813 13.69 11.28 -4.41
C GLU A 813 13.31 12.33 -3.35
N ALA A 814 14.12 12.43 -2.29
CA ALA A 814 13.98 13.42 -1.23
C ALA A 814 14.62 14.76 -1.61
N VAL A 815 13.91 15.85 -1.30
CA VAL A 815 14.39 17.23 -1.40
C VAL A 815 14.24 17.90 -0.03
N LEU A 816 15.33 18.46 0.51
CA LEU A 816 15.29 19.41 1.61
C LEU A 816 15.29 20.82 1.03
N ALA A 817 14.20 21.58 1.19
CA ALA A 817 14.26 23.02 1.01
C ALA A 817 14.64 23.68 2.35
N ILE A 818 15.60 24.59 2.32
CA ILE A 818 16.06 25.36 3.48
C ILE A 818 16.37 26.81 3.09
N ASP A 819 15.99 27.77 3.94
CA ASP A 819 16.32 29.20 3.74
C ASP A 819 17.76 29.51 4.16
N ASP A 820 18.34 30.55 3.56
CA ASP A 820 19.74 30.93 3.75
C ASP A 820 20.09 31.53 5.14
N ASP A 821 19.12 31.66 6.05
CA ASP A 821 19.26 32.12 7.44
C ASP A 821 19.01 31.02 8.51
N ILE A 822 18.74 29.77 8.11
CA ILE A 822 18.42 28.67 9.04
C ILE A 822 19.69 27.96 9.57
N ILE A 823 20.50 28.70 10.31
CA ILE A 823 21.76 28.22 10.93
C ILE A 823 21.57 27.42 12.24
N MET A 824 20.33 27.09 12.62
CA MET A 824 19.97 26.61 13.97
C MET A 824 19.61 25.11 14.06
N LEU A 825 19.50 24.42 12.92
CA LEU A 825 19.28 22.97 12.86
C LEU A 825 20.63 22.24 12.85
N THR A 826 20.77 21.22 13.70
CA THR A 826 21.94 20.35 13.77
C THR A 826 21.86 19.20 12.76
N SER A 827 23.00 18.56 12.49
CA SER A 827 23.08 17.41 11.58
C SER A 827 22.16 16.25 11.96
N ASP A 828 21.99 15.99 13.26
CA ASP A 828 21.14 14.91 13.77
C ASP A 828 19.66 15.23 13.63
N GLU A 829 19.26 16.50 13.76
CA GLU A 829 17.88 16.95 13.55
C GLU A 829 17.48 16.89 12.08
N LEU A 830 18.40 17.26 11.18
CA LEU A 830 18.23 17.12 9.72
C LEU A 830 18.20 15.65 9.31
N GLN A 831 19.07 14.79 9.87
CA GLN A 831 19.00 13.35 9.66
C GLN A 831 17.64 12.79 10.13
N PHE A 832 17.18 13.16 11.33
CA PHE A 832 15.88 12.70 11.85
C PHE A 832 14.70 13.17 10.99
N GLY A 833 14.71 14.42 10.50
CA GLY A 833 13.70 14.91 9.56
C GLY A 833 13.66 14.11 8.25
N TYR A 834 14.82 13.70 7.74
CA TYR A 834 14.93 12.81 6.59
C TYR A 834 14.44 11.39 6.88
N GLU A 835 14.73 10.81 8.05
CA GLU A 835 14.19 9.49 8.43
C GLU A 835 12.66 9.52 8.55
N VAL A 836 12.09 10.54 9.18
CA VAL A 836 10.62 10.73 9.25
C VAL A 836 10.04 10.93 7.84
N TRP A 837 10.72 11.63 6.95
CA TRP A 837 10.30 11.72 5.55
C TRP A 837 10.35 10.36 4.82
N ARG A 838 11.33 9.49 5.10
CA ARG A 838 11.39 8.14 4.51
C ARG A 838 10.20 7.26 4.89
N GLU A 839 9.61 7.47 6.08
CA GLU A 839 8.38 6.80 6.50
C GLU A 839 7.12 7.41 5.88
N PHE A 840 7.13 8.71 5.56
CA PHE A 840 5.98 9.46 5.05
C PHE A 840 6.30 10.33 3.81
N PRO A 841 6.84 9.76 2.71
CA PRO A 841 7.39 10.55 1.61
C PRO A 841 6.32 11.27 0.76
N ASP A 842 5.04 10.92 0.95
CA ASP A 842 3.88 11.59 0.37
C ASP A 842 3.41 12.84 1.14
N ARG A 843 4.17 13.28 2.15
CA ARG A 843 3.88 14.46 2.97
C ARG A 843 5.04 15.47 2.96
N LEU A 844 4.71 16.72 3.28
CA LEU A 844 5.68 17.69 3.76
C LEU A 844 6.03 17.35 5.21
N VAL A 845 7.33 17.19 5.47
CA VAL A 845 7.89 16.83 6.78
C VAL A 845 8.92 17.88 7.18
N GLY A 846 8.70 18.61 8.27
CA GLY A 846 9.62 19.70 8.64
C GLY A 846 9.23 20.47 9.88
N TYR A 847 10.03 21.49 10.22
CA TYR A 847 10.09 22.03 11.58
C TYR A 847 9.20 23.26 11.83
N PRO A 848 9.12 24.26 10.92
CA PRO A 848 8.33 25.46 11.17
C PRO A 848 6.84 25.21 10.88
N GLY A 849 6.14 24.64 11.85
CA GLY A 849 4.69 24.43 11.77
C GLY A 849 3.90 25.75 11.79
N ARG A 850 2.79 25.81 11.03
CA ARG A 850 1.81 26.90 10.98
C ARG A 850 0.39 26.35 10.88
N LEU A 851 -0.58 27.21 11.15
CA LEU A 851 -2.00 26.87 11.18
C LEU A 851 -2.80 27.78 10.25
N HIS A 852 -3.90 27.24 9.70
CA HIS A 852 -4.97 28.03 9.10
C HIS A 852 -6.17 27.97 10.03
N LEU A 853 -6.80 29.12 10.29
CA LEU A 853 -7.98 29.24 11.13
C LEU A 853 -9.14 29.81 10.33
N TRP A 854 -10.37 29.51 10.71
CA TRP A 854 -11.55 30.20 10.16
C TRP A 854 -11.91 31.39 11.05
N ASP A 855 -11.83 32.58 10.48
CA ASP A 855 -12.30 33.81 11.11
C ASP A 855 -13.83 33.90 10.93
N HIS A 856 -14.55 33.74 12.04
CA HIS A 856 -16.02 33.78 12.06
C HIS A 856 -16.59 35.20 11.96
N GLU A 857 -15.81 36.25 12.24
CA GLU A 857 -16.26 37.64 12.13
C GLU A 857 -16.08 38.16 10.70
N MET A 858 -14.95 37.84 10.07
CA MET A 858 -14.63 38.22 8.69
C MET A 858 -15.15 37.23 7.64
N ASN A 859 -15.63 36.05 8.06
CA ASN A 859 -16.08 34.94 7.21
C ASN A 859 -15.03 34.57 6.14
N LYS A 860 -13.77 34.43 6.59
CA LYS A 860 -12.58 34.19 5.79
C LYS A 860 -11.61 33.25 6.52
N TRP A 861 -10.68 32.67 5.80
CA TRP A 861 -9.53 32.00 6.41
C TRP A 861 -8.48 33.01 6.88
N LYS A 862 -7.82 32.71 8.00
CA LYS A 862 -6.70 33.47 8.58
C LYS A 862 -5.45 32.59 8.62
N TYR A 863 -4.29 33.14 8.28
CA TYR A 863 -2.99 32.52 8.55
C TYR A 863 -2.61 32.76 10.02
N GLU A 864 -2.23 31.71 10.74
CA GLU A 864 -1.79 31.82 12.13
C GLU A 864 -0.37 31.29 12.34
N SER A 865 0.39 32.03 13.15
CA SER A 865 1.82 31.87 13.41
C SER A 865 2.17 31.56 14.86
N GLU A 866 1.20 31.64 15.78
CA GLU A 866 1.38 31.22 17.17
C GLU A 866 1.65 29.71 17.31
N TRP A 867 2.30 29.34 18.42
CA TRP A 867 2.75 27.97 18.68
C TRP A 867 1.66 27.14 19.37
N THR A 868 0.62 26.78 18.63
CA THR A 868 -0.39 25.79 19.07
C THR A 868 0.15 24.35 18.97
N ASN A 869 -0.57 23.42 19.60
CA ASN A 869 -0.36 21.97 19.41
C ASN A 869 -0.73 21.55 17.99
N GLU A 870 -1.76 22.17 17.44
CA GLU A 870 -2.25 21.98 16.08
C GLU A 870 -1.25 22.46 15.02
N VAL A 871 -1.29 21.81 13.86
CA VAL A 871 -0.55 22.19 12.67
C VAL A 871 -1.35 21.80 11.44
N SER A 872 -1.31 22.62 10.40
CA SER A 872 -1.89 22.30 9.08
C SER A 872 -0.95 22.59 7.92
N MET A 873 0.12 23.34 8.17
CA MET A 873 1.15 23.69 7.20
C MET A 873 2.54 23.56 7.85
N VAL A 874 3.55 23.23 7.05
CA VAL A 874 4.97 23.29 7.41
C VAL A 874 5.65 24.20 6.41
N LEU A 875 6.41 25.20 6.88
CA LEU A 875 7.07 26.13 5.98
C LEU A 875 8.29 25.48 5.31
N THR A 876 8.39 25.63 3.99
CA THR A 876 9.46 25.09 3.14
C THR A 876 10.81 25.80 3.31
N GLY A 877 10.91 26.73 4.27
CA GLY A 877 12.17 27.26 4.78
C GLY A 877 12.97 26.28 5.62
N ALA A 878 12.37 25.17 6.05
CA ALA A 878 13.08 23.98 6.54
C ALA A 878 12.16 22.74 6.48
N ALA A 879 12.06 22.11 5.30
CA ALA A 879 11.19 20.95 5.09
C ALA A 879 11.72 19.96 4.03
N PHE A 880 11.50 18.68 4.31
CA PHE A 880 11.64 17.55 3.39
C PHE A 880 10.33 17.26 2.65
N TYR A 881 10.44 16.98 1.35
CA TYR A 881 9.34 16.58 0.48
C TYR A 881 9.86 15.80 -0.73
N HIS A 882 8.97 15.11 -1.46
CA HIS A 882 9.35 14.34 -2.66
C HIS A 882 9.53 15.23 -3.89
N LYS A 883 10.59 15.00 -4.70
CA LYS A 883 10.92 15.84 -5.87
C LYS A 883 9.82 15.94 -6.94
N TYR A 884 8.88 15.00 -6.96
CA TYR A 884 7.70 15.09 -7.83
C TYR A 884 6.86 16.35 -7.57
N PHE A 885 6.88 16.89 -6.35
CA PHE A 885 6.19 18.13 -6.04
C PHE A 885 6.86 19.36 -6.68
N ASN A 886 8.16 19.35 -7.01
CA ASN A 886 8.80 20.38 -7.86
C ASN A 886 8.14 20.43 -9.25
N TYR A 887 7.97 19.26 -9.87
CA TYR A 887 7.31 19.11 -11.18
C TYR A 887 5.85 19.56 -11.11
N LEU A 888 5.10 19.14 -10.09
CA LEU A 888 3.71 19.54 -9.92
C LEU A 888 3.57 21.06 -9.67
N TYR A 889 4.41 21.64 -8.81
CA TYR A 889 4.38 23.08 -8.50
C TYR A 889 4.69 23.91 -9.76
N THR A 890 5.66 23.47 -10.56
CA THR A 890 6.13 24.21 -11.73
C THR A 890 5.20 24.06 -12.95
N TYR A 891 4.62 22.87 -13.18
CA TYR A 891 3.92 22.55 -14.43
C TYR A 891 2.45 22.09 -14.29
N LYS A 892 1.94 21.88 -13.08
CA LYS A 892 0.58 21.35 -12.83
C LYS A 892 -0.21 22.11 -11.76
N MET A 893 0.37 23.14 -11.14
CA MET A 893 -0.31 23.97 -10.14
C MET A 893 -1.56 24.64 -10.75
N PRO A 894 -2.75 24.50 -10.15
CA PRO A 894 -3.99 24.94 -10.79
C PRO A 894 -4.18 26.46 -10.72
N GLY A 895 -4.73 27.01 -11.81
CA GLY A 895 -5.00 28.45 -11.96
C GLY A 895 -3.76 29.33 -11.83
N ASP A 896 -3.98 30.61 -11.57
CA ASP A 896 -2.90 31.61 -11.43
C ASP A 896 -2.16 31.57 -10.07
N ILE A 897 -2.17 30.45 -9.34
CA ILE A 897 -1.53 30.38 -8.00
C ILE A 897 -0.02 30.66 -8.10
N LYS A 898 0.70 30.04 -9.05
CA LYS A 898 2.13 30.31 -9.25
C LYS A 898 2.38 31.76 -9.67
N ASN A 899 1.54 32.30 -10.57
CA ASN A 899 1.62 33.68 -11.04
C ASN A 899 1.38 34.67 -9.88
N TRP A 900 0.46 34.35 -8.96
CA TRP A 900 0.20 35.13 -7.75
C TRP A 900 1.41 35.13 -6.81
N VAL A 901 1.98 33.96 -6.51
CA VAL A 901 3.19 33.83 -5.67
C VAL A 901 4.37 34.62 -6.27
N ASP A 902 4.61 34.48 -7.58
CA ASP A 902 5.71 35.16 -8.27
C ASP A 902 5.51 36.68 -8.36
N ALA A 903 4.27 37.17 -8.35
CA ALA A 903 3.96 38.61 -8.40
C ALA A 903 4.00 39.29 -7.03
N HIS A 904 3.66 38.58 -5.93
CA HIS A 904 3.64 39.12 -4.58
C HIS A 904 4.91 38.80 -3.77
N MET A 905 5.79 37.92 -4.27
CA MET A 905 7.01 37.48 -3.56
C MET A 905 6.73 36.95 -2.14
N ASN A 906 5.64 36.20 -2.00
CA ASN A 906 5.17 35.61 -0.73
C ASN A 906 4.35 34.33 -1.01
N CYS A 907 4.06 33.56 0.04
CA CYS A 907 3.13 32.42 0.03
C CYS A 907 3.52 31.21 -0.82
N GLU A 908 4.78 31.06 -1.24
CA GLU A 908 5.26 29.91 -2.01
C GLU A 908 5.20 28.61 -1.19
N ASP A 909 5.48 28.72 0.12
CA ASP A 909 5.31 27.65 1.10
C ASP A 909 3.84 27.25 1.26
N ILE A 910 2.93 28.22 1.42
CA ILE A 910 1.48 27.98 1.51
C ILE A 910 0.99 27.29 0.23
N ALA A 911 1.42 27.74 -0.95
CA ALA A 911 1.06 27.13 -2.23
C ALA A 911 1.55 25.67 -2.35
N MET A 912 2.75 25.36 -1.85
CA MET A 912 3.27 23.99 -1.78
C MET A 912 2.46 23.11 -0.80
N ASN A 913 2.09 23.65 0.36
CA ASN A 913 1.24 22.94 1.33
C ASN A 913 -0.15 22.63 0.77
N PHE A 914 -0.79 23.60 0.10
CA PHE A 914 -2.06 23.40 -0.60
C PHE A 914 -1.94 22.32 -1.69
N LEU A 915 -0.89 22.37 -2.51
CA LEU A 915 -0.64 21.41 -3.58
C LEU A 915 -0.50 19.98 -3.05
N VAL A 916 0.36 19.76 -2.06
CA VAL A 916 0.60 18.43 -1.47
C VAL A 916 -0.68 17.91 -0.81
N ALA A 917 -1.33 18.71 0.03
CA ALA A 917 -2.55 18.30 0.72
C ALA A 917 -3.72 18.00 -0.22
N ASN A 918 -3.87 18.74 -1.33
CA ASN A 918 -4.91 18.49 -2.33
C ASN A 918 -4.64 17.24 -3.18
N VAL A 919 -3.37 16.91 -3.44
CA VAL A 919 -3.00 15.73 -4.26
C VAL A 919 -3.07 14.43 -3.45
N THR A 920 -2.62 14.46 -2.19
CA THR A 920 -2.51 13.24 -1.36
C THR A 920 -3.64 13.09 -0.34
N GLY A 921 -4.42 14.14 -0.09
CA GLY A 921 -5.49 14.16 0.92
C GLY A 921 -4.98 14.10 2.37
N LYS A 922 -3.68 14.24 2.60
CA LYS A 922 -3.02 14.04 3.89
C LYS A 922 -2.47 15.34 4.49
N ALA A 923 -2.52 15.41 5.81
CA ALA A 923 -1.89 16.49 6.57
C ALA A 923 -0.36 16.37 6.59
N VAL A 924 0.32 17.50 6.80
CA VAL A 924 1.77 17.61 7.03
C VAL A 924 2.24 16.85 8.29
N ILE A 925 3.56 16.69 8.45
CA ILE A 925 4.17 16.23 9.71
C ILE A 925 5.13 17.30 10.23
N LYS A 926 4.88 17.78 11.45
CA LYS A 926 5.73 18.69 12.21
C LYS A 926 6.83 17.89 12.91
N VAL A 927 8.10 18.25 12.68
CA VAL A 927 9.27 17.67 13.38
C VAL A 927 9.73 18.66 14.44
N THR A 928 10.02 18.23 15.67
CA THR A 928 10.45 19.16 16.72
C THR A 928 11.98 19.37 16.75
N PRO A 929 12.46 20.62 16.73
CA PRO A 929 13.85 20.95 16.98
C PRO A 929 14.14 21.05 18.49
N ARG A 930 15.38 20.78 18.89
CA ARG A 930 15.94 20.97 20.24
C ARG A 930 16.04 22.45 20.60
N LYS A 931 16.20 23.34 19.61
CA LYS A 931 16.26 24.80 19.78
C LYS A 931 15.07 25.48 19.11
N LYS A 932 14.51 26.51 19.73
CA LYS A 932 13.47 27.35 19.11
C LYS A 932 14.02 28.06 17.87
N PHE A 933 13.22 28.14 16.81
CA PHE A 933 13.57 28.91 15.62
C PHE A 933 13.69 30.40 15.96
N LYS A 934 14.93 30.88 16.02
CA LYS A 934 15.32 32.28 16.21
C LYS A 934 16.65 32.54 15.51
N CYS A 935 16.64 33.44 14.53
CA CYS A 935 17.86 33.99 13.95
C CYS A 935 18.59 34.85 14.99
N PRO A 936 19.84 34.52 15.41
CA PRO A 936 20.56 35.29 16.43
C PRO A 936 21.17 36.59 15.90
N GLU A 937 21.45 36.65 14.61
CA GLU A 937 22.24 37.71 13.94
C GLU A 937 21.39 38.62 13.04
N CYS A 938 20.08 38.38 12.96
CA CYS A 938 19.15 39.20 12.17
C CYS A 938 18.95 40.57 12.83
N THR A 939 19.80 41.53 12.44
CA THR A 939 19.56 42.95 12.65
C THR A 939 18.25 43.36 11.97
N ALA A 940 17.51 44.29 12.58
CA ALA A 940 16.12 44.59 12.23
C ALA A 940 15.96 45.49 10.98
N ILE A 941 16.60 45.11 9.87
CA ILE A 941 16.73 45.95 8.67
C ILE A 941 16.10 45.32 7.42
N ASP A 942 16.45 44.07 7.05
CA ASP A 942 16.03 43.45 5.77
C ASP A 942 15.51 42.00 5.94
N GLY A 943 14.26 41.86 6.37
CA GLY A 943 13.58 40.55 6.50
C GLY A 943 12.11 40.61 6.11
N LEU A 944 11.69 39.80 5.12
CA LEU A 944 10.32 39.80 4.57
C LEU A 944 9.22 39.57 5.62
N SER A 945 9.51 38.81 6.68
CA SER A 945 8.59 38.49 7.77
C SER A 945 8.49 39.56 8.86
N LEU A 946 9.20 40.68 8.72
CA LEU A 946 9.16 41.83 9.64
C LEU A 946 8.16 42.91 9.21
N ASP A 947 7.64 42.87 7.98
CA ASP A 947 6.56 43.75 7.54
C ASP A 947 5.23 43.31 8.20
N GLN A 948 4.47 44.28 8.69
CA GLN A 948 3.13 44.07 9.26
C GLN A 948 2.11 43.63 8.19
N THR A 949 2.34 43.95 6.92
CA THR A 949 1.49 43.49 5.80
C THR A 949 1.60 41.98 5.56
N HIS A 950 2.76 41.38 5.81
CA HIS A 950 3.11 40.00 5.45
C HIS A 950 2.13 38.94 5.98
N MET A 951 1.58 39.14 7.18
CA MET A 951 0.61 38.22 7.79
C MET A 951 -0.80 38.39 7.20
N VAL A 952 -1.13 39.59 6.72
CA VAL A 952 -2.38 39.87 6.00
C VAL A 952 -2.32 39.22 4.61
N GLU A 953 -1.24 39.44 3.87
CA GLU A 953 -1.00 38.81 2.56
C GLU A 953 -1.10 37.28 2.63
N ARG A 954 -0.45 36.65 3.64
CA ARG A 954 -0.54 35.20 3.84
C ARG A 954 -1.96 34.72 4.13
N SER A 955 -2.77 35.51 4.81
CA SER A 955 -4.20 35.22 4.99
C SER A 955 -4.97 35.36 3.67
N GLU A 956 -4.69 36.38 2.86
CA GLU A 956 -5.29 36.52 1.52
C GLU A 956 -4.90 35.37 0.58
N CYS A 957 -3.65 34.92 0.60
CA CYS A 957 -3.18 33.75 -0.13
C CYS A 957 -3.98 32.49 0.20
N ILE A 958 -4.21 32.18 1.49
CA ILE A 958 -5.03 31.02 1.90
C ILE A 958 -6.44 31.10 1.31
N ASN A 959 -7.08 32.28 1.34
CA ASN A 959 -8.41 32.47 0.76
C ASN A 959 -8.38 32.35 -0.78
N LYS A 960 -7.40 32.97 -1.44
CA LYS A 960 -7.20 32.93 -2.89
C LYS A 960 -6.98 31.49 -3.39
N PHE A 961 -6.13 30.72 -2.70
CA PHE A 961 -5.81 29.35 -3.10
C PHE A 961 -7.02 28.44 -2.84
N ALA A 962 -7.70 28.56 -1.69
CA ALA A 962 -8.93 27.81 -1.42
C ALA A 962 -10.04 28.11 -2.45
N SER A 963 -10.15 29.35 -2.91
CA SER A 963 -11.07 29.72 -3.99
C SER A 963 -10.70 29.11 -5.35
N VAL A 964 -9.42 28.86 -5.64
CA VAL A 964 -8.96 28.24 -6.90
C VAL A 964 -9.08 26.71 -6.85
N PHE A 965 -8.77 26.09 -5.71
CA PHE A 965 -9.00 24.65 -5.48
C PHE A 965 -10.48 24.29 -5.25
N GLY A 966 -11.35 25.29 -5.02
CA GLY A 966 -12.79 25.10 -4.77
C GLY A 966 -13.13 24.52 -3.39
N THR A 967 -12.14 24.34 -2.52
CA THR A 967 -12.24 23.79 -1.16
C THR A 967 -11.02 24.22 -0.33
N MET A 968 -11.02 23.92 0.97
CA MET A 968 -9.83 24.02 1.81
C MET A 968 -9.15 22.64 1.90
N PRO A 969 -8.05 22.36 1.16
CA PRO A 969 -7.38 21.07 1.20
C PRO A 969 -6.51 20.87 2.46
N LEU A 970 -6.14 21.95 3.16
CA LEU A 970 -5.34 21.87 4.37
C LEU A 970 -6.11 21.14 5.49
N LYS A 971 -5.48 20.15 6.11
CA LYS A 971 -6.05 19.40 7.25
C LYS A 971 -5.27 19.74 8.51
N VAL A 972 -6.00 20.10 9.58
CA VAL A 972 -5.45 20.35 10.92
C VAL A 972 -5.18 19.01 11.60
N VAL A 973 -4.01 18.87 12.22
CA VAL A 973 -3.62 17.71 13.05
C VAL A 973 -2.79 18.16 14.26
N GLU A 974 -2.83 17.39 15.34
CA GLU A 974 -1.92 17.56 16.50
C GLU A 974 -0.65 16.69 16.39
N HIS A 975 -0.48 15.96 15.28
CA HIS A 975 0.58 14.99 15.11
C HIS A 975 1.95 15.64 14.84
N ARG A 976 2.93 15.32 15.70
CA ARG A 976 4.33 15.73 15.55
C ARG A 976 5.27 14.54 15.76
N ALA A 977 6.40 14.53 15.06
CA ALA A 977 7.49 13.60 15.27
C ALA A 977 8.53 14.23 16.21
N ASP A 978 8.72 13.63 17.39
CA ASP A 978 9.71 14.05 18.39
C ASP A 978 10.95 13.14 18.35
N PRO A 979 12.19 13.68 18.34
CA PRO A 979 13.41 12.88 18.37
C PRO A 979 13.69 12.35 19.79
N VAL A 980 13.00 11.28 20.20
CA VAL A 980 13.05 10.78 21.58
C VAL A 980 14.38 10.10 21.94
N LEU A 981 14.93 9.24 21.06
CA LEU A 981 16.06 8.33 21.37
C LEU A 981 16.92 8.00 20.12
N TYR A 982 17.46 9.00 19.40
CA TYR A 982 18.34 8.71 18.26
C TYR A 982 19.80 8.46 18.70
N LYS A 983 20.18 7.18 18.80
CA LYS A 983 21.53 6.63 19.09
C LYS A 983 22.01 6.56 20.56
N ASP A 984 21.11 6.56 21.55
CA ASP A 984 21.46 6.28 22.95
C ASP A 984 20.99 4.88 23.42
N ASP A 985 21.80 4.21 24.25
CA ASP A 985 21.52 2.92 24.90
C ASP A 985 21.16 3.13 26.39
N PHE A 986 20.02 2.61 26.87
CA PHE A 986 19.54 2.83 28.23
C PHE A 986 18.76 1.65 28.86
N PRO A 987 19.18 1.20 30.05
CA PRO A 987 18.31 0.64 31.08
C PRO A 987 18.38 1.48 32.39
N GLU A 988 17.38 1.51 33.28
CA GLU A 988 16.07 0.86 33.27
C GLU A 988 15.09 1.69 34.13
N LYS A 989 13.78 1.65 33.80
CA LYS A 989 12.64 2.23 34.55
C LYS A 989 12.47 3.76 34.53
N LEU A 990 11.21 4.18 34.47
CA LEU A 990 10.67 5.47 34.95
C LEU A 990 11.18 6.77 34.27
N LYS A 991 11.08 6.85 32.93
CA LYS A 991 10.95 8.16 32.24
C LYS A 991 9.78 8.19 31.24
N SER A 992 8.56 8.15 31.77
CA SER A 992 7.33 8.55 31.06
C SER A 992 7.24 10.08 30.87
N PHE A 993 8.28 10.65 30.24
CA PHE A 993 8.49 12.07 29.92
C PHE A 993 8.64 13.06 31.10
N PRO A 994 9.82 13.14 31.74
CA PRO A 994 10.22 14.29 32.56
C PRO A 994 11.23 15.16 31.77
N ASN A 995 10.69 16.11 30.99
CA ASN A 995 11.37 17.07 30.09
C ASN A 995 11.76 16.54 28.68
N ILE A 996 10.76 16.30 27.81
CA ILE A 996 10.97 16.43 26.36
C ILE A 996 11.33 17.90 26.09
N GLY A 997 12.46 18.15 25.41
CA GLY A 997 12.86 19.50 25.03
C GLY A 997 13.09 20.44 26.21
N SER A 998 13.95 20.07 27.17
CA SER A 998 14.43 20.99 28.20
C SER A 998 15.07 22.22 27.55
N LEU A 999 14.48 23.39 27.85
CA LEU A 999 14.70 24.71 27.23
C LEU A 999 16.16 25.20 27.21
#